data_AF-A0A629B5H4-F1
#
_entry.id   AF-A0A629B5H4-F1
#
_cell.length_a   1.000
_cell.length_b   1.000
_cell.length_c   1.000
_cell.angle_alpha   90.00
_cell.angle_beta   90.00
_cell.angle_gamma   90.00
#
_symmetry.space_group_name_H-M   'P 1'
#
loop_
_entity.id
_entity.type
_entity.pdbx_description
1 polymer ?
#
loop_
_entity_poly.entity_id
_entity_poly.type
_entity_poly.pdbx_seq_one_letter_code
_entity_poly.pdbx_strand_id
1 'polypeptide(L)'
;MGKGGGKGHTPREAPDNLKSTQLLSVIDAISEGPIEGPVNGLQSVLVNQTPVVDRDGNTNIHGVKVVYRVGEQEQTPLEGFESSGAETVLGVQVKYDNPVTRTITAANIDRLRFTFGVQSLVEANSKGDRNPTSVRLQIHLERYGQWVVEKEITITGKTTTQYLASVIVDNLPPRPFGIRMVRVTADSTTDQLQNNTVWSSYTEIIDVRQRYPNTAVIGLQVESEQFGSQQVTRNYHFFGRIIHVPSNYDPVARTYSGIWDGTFKPAYSNNPAWCLWDVLTHPRYGMGQRIGAADVDRWALYAIGQYCDQMVPDGFGGTEPRMTFNAYLAQQRKAWDVLTDFCSAMRCMPVWNGQMMTFVQDRPSDTVWTYTRSNVVMPDEGTPFRYSFSARKDRHNAVEVNWIDPDNGWQTSTELVEDTVAISHYGRNLVKMDAFGCTSRGQAHRAGLWLIKTELLETQTVDFSVGAEGLRHVPGDVIEVCDEDYAGISLGGRILSVDRARRILTLDREITLPSSGTTLISLMDGEGLPVSVDVQSVTDGVQVQVSRIPDGVAEYSVWGLKLPSLRQRLFRCVAVRENDDGTYAITAVQHVPEKESIVDNGASFDPQPGTIHGTVPPAIQHLTTEILAEEGQYQVLARWDTPRVVKGASFSLRLNVAAEDGSDRLVSSAGTPDTQYRFRGLTPGRYTLSVRAVNSQGQQGDPASTQFSISAPAAPSFIELTPGYFQITATPRQAVYDPTVQYEFWFSDAQITDIHQVENAARYLGTALYWIAASVNIRPGRDYYFYIRAVNQVGKSAFVEATGQASNDAAGYLDFFKGQITESHLGKELLEKVELTEDNASKLQQFSKEWQDANDKWNAMWGVKIEQTKDGKYYVAGLGLSMEDMPDGKISQFLVAADRIAYINPANGNETPGFVMQGDQIIMNEAFLKYLSAPTITSGGNPPAFSLTPDGKLTAKNADISGHINAVSGSFTGEINATSGKFSGVIEAREFVGDICGSKVMQGVSIRATNDERSTSTRYTDSATYQIGKTITVMANCERNGGTGAITVTININGQVKTAEVMPYTAGIPAMYQTVVFSVYTTSPVVDISVSLRVRGQYTTSASVWPLVMVSRSGSNFTN
;
A
#
# COMPACT_ATOMS: atom_id res chain seq x y z
N MET A 1 -51.79 68.19 -13.54
CA MET A 1 -51.94 67.05 -14.46
C MET A 1 -50.81 66.06 -14.19
N GLY A 2 -51.08 64.96 -13.47
CA GLY A 2 -50.10 63.91 -13.19
C GLY A 2 -50.40 62.67 -14.04
N LYS A 3 -49.45 62.23 -14.87
CA LYS A 3 -49.54 60.99 -15.65
C LYS A 3 -48.97 59.83 -14.82
N GLY A 4 -49.76 58.77 -14.66
CA GLY A 4 -49.42 57.57 -13.90
C GLY A 4 -48.36 56.69 -14.60
N GLY A 5 -47.41 56.20 -13.80
CA GLY A 5 -46.44 55.18 -14.18
C GLY A 5 -47.03 53.77 -14.05
N GLY A 6 -46.91 52.98 -15.11
CA GLY A 6 -47.26 51.56 -15.11
C GLY A 6 -46.21 50.73 -14.37
N LYS A 7 -46.68 49.79 -13.54
CA LYS A 7 -45.85 48.80 -12.86
C LYS A 7 -45.29 47.80 -13.89
N GLY A 8 -43.97 47.66 -13.97
CA GLY A 8 -43.29 46.62 -14.75
C GLY A 8 -43.48 45.23 -14.12
N HIS A 9 -43.80 44.22 -14.94
CA HIS A 9 -43.85 42.80 -14.55
C HIS A 9 -42.45 42.21 -14.59
N THR A 10 -41.98 41.61 -13.50
CA THR A 10 -40.73 40.86 -13.46
C THR A 10 -40.99 39.44 -13.96
N PRO A 11 -40.32 38.96 -15.03
CA PRO A 11 -40.50 37.61 -15.54
C PRO A 11 -40.22 36.54 -14.46
N ARG A 12 -41.10 35.55 -14.35
CA ARG A 12 -40.98 34.42 -13.41
C ARG A 12 -40.49 33.17 -14.12
N GLU A 13 -39.45 32.54 -13.58
CA GLU A 13 -38.97 31.23 -14.03
C GLU A 13 -39.46 30.13 -13.10
N ALA A 14 -40.24 29.17 -13.62
CA ALA A 14 -40.57 27.96 -12.86
C ALA A 14 -39.30 27.09 -12.70
N PRO A 15 -39.14 26.36 -11.59
CA PRO A 15 -38.00 25.46 -11.39
C PRO A 15 -38.07 24.27 -12.36
N ASP A 16 -36.91 23.77 -12.78
CA ASP A 16 -36.82 22.54 -13.57
C ASP A 16 -37.23 21.34 -12.68
N ASN A 17 -38.19 20.54 -13.15
CA ASN A 17 -38.82 19.47 -12.37
C ASN A 17 -38.83 18.10 -13.07
N LEU A 18 -38.20 18.00 -14.25
CA LEU A 18 -37.94 16.74 -14.95
C LEU A 18 -36.48 16.35 -14.76
N LYS A 19 -36.22 15.21 -14.10
CA LYS A 19 -34.86 14.68 -13.86
C LYS A 19 -34.75 13.23 -14.37
N SER A 20 -33.67 12.94 -15.09
CA SER A 20 -33.42 11.62 -15.68
C SER A 20 -33.11 10.58 -14.59
N THR A 21 -33.85 9.48 -14.54
CA THR A 21 -33.58 8.33 -13.65
C THR A 21 -32.69 7.31 -14.36
N GLN A 22 -31.47 7.12 -13.88
CA GLN A 22 -30.67 5.95 -14.26
C GLN A 22 -30.66 4.98 -13.09
N LEU A 23 -30.61 3.68 -13.39
CA LEU A 23 -30.57 2.63 -12.37
C LEU A 23 -29.25 1.89 -12.51
N LEU A 24 -28.44 1.95 -11.47
CA LEU A 24 -27.24 1.13 -11.35
C LEU A 24 -27.69 -0.27 -10.95
N SER A 25 -27.34 -1.29 -11.74
CA SER A 25 -27.60 -2.70 -11.43
C SER A 25 -26.27 -3.46 -11.47
N VAL A 26 -25.86 -4.02 -10.33
CA VAL A 26 -24.57 -4.72 -10.16
C VAL A 26 -24.81 -6.09 -9.54
N ILE A 27 -24.03 -7.08 -9.95
CA ILE A 27 -23.94 -8.38 -9.28
C ILE A 27 -22.50 -8.53 -8.79
N ASP A 28 -22.33 -8.68 -7.47
CA ASP A 28 -21.04 -8.91 -6.83
C ASP A 28 -20.94 -10.37 -6.34
N ALA A 29 -19.81 -11.01 -6.60
CA ALA A 29 -19.48 -12.30 -6.02
C ALA A 29 -18.89 -12.08 -4.62
N ILE A 30 -19.52 -12.67 -3.61
CA ILE A 30 -19.13 -12.50 -2.20
C ILE A 30 -18.03 -13.49 -1.83
N SER A 31 -18.29 -14.77 -2.06
CA SER A 31 -17.38 -15.86 -1.70
C SER A 31 -17.84 -17.17 -2.34
N GLU A 32 -17.05 -18.21 -2.21
CA GLU A 32 -17.55 -19.56 -2.39
C GLU A 32 -18.62 -19.86 -1.33
N GLY A 33 -19.75 -20.47 -1.71
CA GLY A 33 -20.81 -20.91 -0.81
C GLY A 33 -20.83 -22.42 -0.50
N PRO A 34 -21.76 -22.89 0.35
CA PRO A 34 -22.83 -22.10 0.98
C PRO A 34 -22.33 -21.21 2.14
N ILE A 35 -22.91 -20.02 2.30
CA ILE A 35 -22.74 -19.12 3.45
C ILE A 35 -24.04 -19.01 4.25
N GLU A 36 -23.98 -18.59 5.51
CA GLU A 36 -25.19 -18.40 6.33
C GLU A 36 -26.04 -17.21 5.85
N GLY A 37 -25.40 -16.13 5.40
CA GLY A 37 -26.07 -14.93 4.86
C GLY A 37 -25.69 -13.63 5.59
N PRO A 38 -26.48 -12.55 5.42
CA PRO A 38 -26.19 -11.25 6.02
C PRO A 38 -26.40 -11.28 7.54
N VAL A 39 -25.45 -10.70 8.29
CA VAL A 39 -25.46 -10.70 9.77
C VAL A 39 -26.69 -10.01 10.34
N ASN A 40 -27.06 -8.85 9.79
CA ASN A 40 -28.18 -8.02 10.25
C ASN A 40 -29.15 -7.68 9.10
N GLY A 41 -29.40 -8.62 8.19
CA GLY A 41 -30.31 -8.40 7.06
C GLY A 41 -29.86 -7.24 6.15
N LEU A 42 -30.76 -6.31 5.82
CA LEU A 42 -30.43 -5.16 4.96
C LEU A 42 -29.47 -4.15 5.61
N GLN A 43 -29.33 -4.14 6.93
CA GLN A 43 -28.36 -3.29 7.63
C GLN A 43 -26.92 -3.70 7.28
N SER A 44 -26.72 -4.97 6.92
CA SER A 44 -25.43 -5.50 6.47
C SER A 44 -25.02 -5.06 5.06
N VAL A 45 -25.87 -4.33 4.34
CA VAL A 45 -25.55 -3.79 3.02
C VAL A 45 -25.33 -2.29 3.16
N LEU A 46 -24.11 -1.85 2.87
CA LEU A 46 -23.73 -0.45 2.96
C LEU A 46 -23.47 0.10 1.55
N VAL A 47 -24.04 1.26 1.27
CA VAL A 47 -23.80 2.04 0.06
C VAL A 47 -23.14 3.34 0.49
N ASN A 48 -21.96 3.66 -0.05
CA ASN A 48 -21.17 4.83 0.40
C ASN A 48 -20.93 4.84 1.92
N GLN A 49 -20.58 3.68 2.50
CA GLN A 49 -20.39 3.48 3.93
C GLN A 49 -21.64 3.75 4.80
N THR A 50 -22.82 3.87 4.18
CA THR A 50 -24.08 4.10 4.88
C THR A 50 -24.96 2.84 4.76
N PRO A 51 -25.37 2.23 5.88
CA PRO A 51 -26.30 1.10 5.85
C PRO A 51 -27.60 1.44 5.13
N VAL A 52 -28.12 0.54 4.28
CA VAL A 52 -29.37 0.76 3.51
C VAL A 52 -30.56 1.01 4.44
N VAL A 53 -30.58 0.32 5.59
CA VAL A 53 -31.55 0.56 6.68
C VAL A 53 -30.81 0.85 7.98
N ASP A 54 -31.41 1.65 8.86
CA ASP A 54 -30.92 1.88 10.21
C ASP A 54 -31.17 0.67 11.13
N ARG A 55 -30.78 0.79 12.40
CA ARG A 55 -30.94 -0.27 13.42
C ARG A 55 -32.41 -0.57 13.74
N ASP A 56 -33.30 0.40 13.53
CA ASP A 56 -34.74 0.30 13.80
C ASP A 56 -35.52 -0.20 12.56
N GLY A 57 -34.82 -0.42 11.43
CA GLY A 57 -35.38 -0.91 10.18
C GLY A 57 -35.91 0.19 9.26
N ASN A 58 -35.71 1.46 9.57
CA ASN A 58 -36.09 2.57 8.68
C ASN A 58 -35.08 2.67 7.54
N THR A 59 -35.59 3.00 6.35
CA THR A 59 -34.77 3.14 5.16
C THR A 59 -33.92 4.42 5.22
N ASN A 60 -32.60 4.28 5.25
CA ASN A 60 -31.67 5.39 5.09
C ASN A 60 -31.49 5.79 3.62
N ILE A 61 -31.61 4.80 2.72
CA ILE A 61 -31.37 4.97 1.28
C ILE A 61 -32.57 4.38 0.52
N HIS A 62 -33.42 5.23 -0.06
CA HIS A 62 -34.60 4.78 -0.80
C HIS A 62 -34.20 4.22 -2.18
N GLY A 63 -35.10 3.51 -2.85
CA GLY A 63 -34.82 3.04 -4.23
C GLY A 63 -33.70 2.00 -4.34
N VAL A 64 -33.34 1.35 -3.23
CA VAL A 64 -32.36 0.25 -3.21
C VAL A 64 -33.09 -1.10 -3.21
N LYS A 65 -32.75 -1.97 -4.15
CA LYS A 65 -33.18 -3.37 -4.16
C LYS A 65 -31.97 -4.29 -4.02
N VAL A 66 -32.04 -5.19 -3.05
CA VAL A 66 -31.01 -6.20 -2.77
C VAL A 66 -31.60 -7.58 -2.97
N VAL A 67 -30.91 -8.44 -3.71
CA VAL A 67 -31.23 -9.88 -3.84
C VAL A 67 -29.94 -10.65 -3.67
N TYR A 68 -29.88 -11.65 -2.79
CA TYR A 68 -28.68 -12.48 -2.63
C TYR A 68 -28.99 -13.96 -2.81
N ARG A 69 -27.93 -14.73 -3.09
CA ARG A 69 -27.92 -16.19 -3.05
C ARG A 69 -26.76 -16.64 -2.18
N VAL A 70 -27.03 -17.61 -1.32
CA VAL A 70 -26.04 -18.12 -0.34
C VAL A 70 -24.99 -19.03 -0.97
N GLY A 71 -25.13 -19.39 -2.24
CA GLY A 71 -24.14 -20.21 -2.93
C GLY A 71 -24.31 -21.71 -2.72
N GLU A 72 -25.54 -22.21 -2.67
CA GLU A 72 -25.81 -23.65 -2.72
C GLU A 72 -25.52 -24.23 -4.13
N GLN A 73 -25.31 -25.56 -4.18
CA GLN A 73 -25.13 -26.29 -5.45
C GLN A 73 -26.36 -26.15 -6.35
N GLU A 74 -27.56 -26.30 -5.77
CA GLU A 74 -28.83 -26.05 -6.44
C GLU A 74 -29.38 -24.69 -5.98
N GLN A 75 -29.13 -23.64 -6.75
CA GLN A 75 -29.65 -22.30 -6.43
C GLN A 75 -30.45 -21.71 -7.59
N THR A 76 -31.44 -20.88 -7.24
CA THR A 76 -32.27 -20.17 -8.22
C THR A 76 -31.51 -18.96 -8.79
N PRO A 77 -31.77 -18.54 -10.04
CA PRO A 77 -31.24 -17.30 -10.61
C PRO A 77 -31.54 -16.05 -9.76
N LEU A 78 -30.76 -14.98 -9.92
CA LEU A 78 -31.04 -13.70 -9.27
C LEU A 78 -32.18 -12.96 -9.97
N GLU A 79 -33.37 -13.04 -9.38
CA GLU A 79 -34.57 -12.39 -9.90
C GLU A 79 -34.39 -10.87 -10.02
N GLY A 80 -34.56 -10.35 -11.24
CA GLY A 80 -34.39 -8.93 -11.56
C GLY A 80 -33.00 -8.53 -12.05
N PHE A 81 -32.06 -9.46 -12.12
CA PHE A 81 -30.70 -9.26 -12.67
C PHE A 81 -30.44 -10.10 -13.94
N GLU A 82 -31.50 -10.61 -14.56
CA GLU A 82 -31.42 -11.64 -15.62
C GLU A 82 -31.22 -11.08 -17.04
N SER A 83 -31.02 -9.76 -17.23
CA SER A 83 -31.04 -9.16 -18.58
C SER A 83 -29.64 -8.92 -19.15
N SER A 84 -29.34 -9.50 -20.31
CA SER A 84 -28.26 -9.05 -21.20
C SER A 84 -28.86 -8.15 -22.28
N GLY A 85 -28.26 -6.98 -22.54
CA GLY A 85 -28.82 -5.98 -23.44
C GLY A 85 -27.83 -5.53 -24.52
N ALA A 86 -28.26 -5.53 -25.78
CA ALA A 86 -27.55 -4.90 -26.89
C ALA A 86 -28.24 -3.58 -27.24
N GLU A 87 -27.56 -2.45 -27.01
CA GLU A 87 -28.10 -1.12 -27.28
C GLU A 87 -27.77 -0.63 -28.69
N THR A 88 -28.80 -0.17 -29.42
CA THR A 88 -28.65 0.52 -30.69
C THR A 88 -28.95 2.01 -30.49
N VAL A 89 -27.91 2.84 -30.62
CA VAL A 89 -28.02 4.30 -30.53
C VAL A 89 -28.64 4.85 -31.83
N LEU A 90 -29.64 5.72 -31.68
CA LEU A 90 -30.33 6.39 -32.78
C LEU A 90 -30.06 7.88 -32.81
N GLY A 91 -30.30 8.58 -31.69
CA GLY A 91 -30.15 10.03 -31.57
C GLY A 91 -31.03 10.85 -32.52
N VAL A 92 -32.18 10.32 -32.96
CA VAL A 92 -33.02 10.95 -33.99
C VAL A 92 -34.14 11.77 -33.37
N GLN A 93 -34.36 13.00 -33.86
CA GLN A 93 -35.51 13.80 -33.47
C GLN A 93 -36.80 13.18 -34.02
N VAL A 94 -37.79 12.99 -33.16
CA VAL A 94 -39.13 12.50 -33.54
C VAL A 94 -40.01 13.73 -33.83
N LYS A 95 -40.62 13.78 -35.01
CA LYS A 95 -41.49 14.88 -35.46
C LYS A 95 -42.93 14.42 -35.56
N TYR A 96 -43.88 15.35 -35.48
CA TYR A 96 -45.32 15.04 -35.52
C TYR A 96 -45.71 14.37 -36.85
N ASP A 97 -45.29 14.93 -37.99
CA ASP A 97 -45.66 14.40 -39.32
C ASP A 97 -44.74 13.28 -39.84
N ASN A 98 -43.65 12.97 -39.13
CA ASN A 98 -42.66 11.99 -39.59
C ASN A 98 -42.25 11.02 -38.46
N PRO A 99 -42.98 9.91 -38.30
CA PRO A 99 -42.65 8.90 -37.29
C PRO A 99 -41.36 8.15 -37.65
N VAL A 100 -40.54 7.88 -36.65
CA VAL A 100 -39.27 7.18 -36.84
C VAL A 100 -39.51 5.69 -36.74
N THR A 101 -39.13 4.91 -37.76
CA THR A 101 -39.34 3.46 -37.84
C THR A 101 -38.02 2.69 -37.90
N ARG A 102 -37.93 1.55 -37.22
CA ARG A 102 -36.81 0.58 -37.27
C ARG A 102 -37.35 -0.84 -37.39
N THR A 103 -36.51 -1.78 -37.81
CA THR A 103 -36.88 -3.20 -37.92
C THR A 103 -36.01 -4.01 -37.00
N ILE A 104 -36.64 -4.89 -36.23
CA ILE A 104 -35.96 -5.80 -35.32
C ILE A 104 -35.78 -7.15 -36.01
N THR A 105 -34.54 -7.60 -36.09
CA THR A 105 -34.14 -8.83 -36.81
C THR A 105 -33.46 -9.86 -35.91
N ALA A 106 -33.07 -9.48 -34.69
CA ALA A 106 -32.42 -10.38 -33.75
C ALA A 106 -33.32 -11.58 -33.39
N ALA A 107 -32.75 -12.78 -33.50
CA ALA A 107 -33.49 -14.03 -33.38
C ALA A 107 -33.96 -14.33 -31.93
N ASN A 108 -33.18 -13.91 -30.94
CA ASN A 108 -33.36 -14.25 -29.53
C ASN A 108 -33.46 -12.96 -28.70
N ILE A 109 -34.66 -12.38 -28.60
CA ILE A 109 -34.94 -11.20 -27.76
C ILE A 109 -36.25 -11.41 -27.01
N ASP A 110 -36.28 -11.08 -25.73
CA ASP A 110 -37.47 -11.26 -24.90
C ASP A 110 -38.23 -9.94 -24.72
N ARG A 111 -37.49 -8.84 -24.61
CA ARG A 111 -38.02 -7.49 -24.33
C ARG A 111 -37.28 -6.41 -25.11
N LEU A 112 -37.93 -5.28 -25.33
CA LEU A 112 -37.33 -4.07 -25.91
C LEU A 112 -37.42 -2.91 -24.92
N ARG A 113 -36.29 -2.25 -24.66
CA ARG A 113 -36.28 -0.97 -23.95
C ARG A 113 -36.16 0.16 -24.95
N PHE A 114 -37.05 1.14 -24.89
CA PHE A 114 -36.99 2.36 -25.69
C PHE A 114 -36.52 3.50 -24.81
N THR A 115 -35.46 4.19 -25.18
CA THR A 115 -34.93 5.37 -24.47
C THR A 115 -35.20 6.62 -25.30
N PHE A 116 -35.99 7.54 -24.77
CA PHE A 116 -36.49 8.72 -25.49
C PHE A 116 -36.70 9.89 -24.55
N GLY A 117 -36.92 11.09 -25.08
CA GLY A 117 -37.22 12.23 -24.24
C GLY A 117 -37.25 13.54 -25.01
N VAL A 118 -36.79 14.61 -24.39
CA VAL A 118 -36.84 15.99 -24.90
C VAL A 118 -35.48 16.65 -24.75
N GLN A 119 -35.08 17.49 -25.69
CA GLN A 119 -33.86 18.32 -25.57
C GLN A 119 -34.05 19.48 -24.58
N SER A 120 -35.26 20.04 -24.57
CA SER A 120 -35.77 20.97 -23.57
C SER A 120 -37.30 20.93 -23.62
N LEU A 121 -37.94 21.26 -22.51
CA LEU A 121 -39.40 21.33 -22.38
C LEU A 121 -39.77 22.58 -21.60
N VAL A 122 -40.17 23.64 -22.29
CA VAL A 122 -40.54 24.92 -21.67
C VAL A 122 -41.46 25.71 -22.58
N GLU A 123 -42.42 26.42 -21.99
CA GLU A 123 -43.26 27.39 -22.69
C GLU A 123 -43.08 28.78 -22.07
N ALA A 124 -42.70 29.76 -22.89
CA ALA A 124 -42.55 31.16 -22.52
C ALA A 124 -43.80 31.95 -22.93
N ASN A 125 -44.42 32.67 -21.99
CA ASN A 125 -45.56 33.51 -22.31
C ASN A 125 -45.12 34.91 -22.82
N SER A 126 -46.08 35.71 -23.30
CA SER A 126 -45.85 37.07 -23.81
C SER A 126 -45.36 38.09 -22.75
N LYS A 127 -45.23 37.68 -21.48
CA LYS A 127 -44.69 38.47 -20.37
C LYS A 127 -43.29 38.02 -19.93
N GLY A 128 -42.71 37.02 -20.61
CA GLY A 128 -41.38 36.47 -20.32
C GLY A 128 -41.36 35.36 -19.28
N ASP A 129 -42.51 34.94 -18.73
CA ASP A 129 -42.54 33.85 -17.74
C ASP A 129 -42.31 32.49 -18.42
N ARG A 130 -41.49 31.63 -17.81
CA ARG A 130 -41.18 30.27 -18.30
C ARG A 130 -41.93 29.22 -17.48
N ASN A 131 -42.87 28.54 -18.14
CA ASN A 131 -43.79 27.59 -17.52
C ASN A 131 -43.55 26.13 -17.96
N PRO A 132 -43.97 25.15 -17.15
CA PRO A 132 -44.02 23.74 -17.55
C PRO A 132 -44.96 23.52 -18.73
N THR A 133 -44.62 22.56 -19.60
CA THR A 133 -45.47 22.14 -20.72
C THR A 133 -45.45 20.61 -20.85
N SER A 134 -46.08 20.04 -21.87
CA SER A 134 -46.15 18.59 -22.05
C SER A 134 -46.00 18.15 -23.50
N VAL A 135 -45.50 16.93 -23.68
CA VAL A 135 -45.42 16.26 -24.97
C VAL A 135 -45.89 14.81 -24.88
N ARG A 136 -46.67 14.38 -25.87
CA ARG A 136 -47.20 13.02 -26.00
C ARG A 136 -46.48 12.27 -27.10
N LEU A 137 -46.00 11.08 -26.76
CA LEU A 137 -45.32 10.13 -27.63
C LEU A 137 -46.05 8.79 -27.57
N GLN A 138 -45.98 8.01 -28.64
CA GLN A 138 -46.49 6.65 -28.68
C GLN A 138 -45.43 5.72 -29.26
N ILE A 139 -45.33 4.52 -28.68
CA ILE A 139 -44.51 3.42 -29.20
C ILE A 139 -45.46 2.42 -29.86
N HIS A 140 -45.23 2.12 -31.13
CA HIS A 140 -46.03 1.13 -31.86
C HIS A 140 -45.15 -0.02 -32.31
N LEU A 141 -45.74 -1.22 -32.32
CA LEU A 141 -45.15 -2.44 -32.88
C LEU A 141 -45.96 -2.88 -34.10
N GLU A 142 -45.27 -3.41 -35.09
CA GLU A 142 -45.90 -4.03 -36.24
C GLU A 142 -46.36 -5.45 -35.89
N ARG A 143 -47.67 -5.67 -35.97
CA ARG A 143 -48.29 -6.98 -35.77
C ARG A 143 -49.14 -7.30 -37.00
N TYR A 144 -48.84 -8.40 -37.67
CA TYR A 144 -49.56 -8.85 -38.88
C TYR A 144 -49.64 -7.77 -39.98
N GLY A 145 -48.58 -6.98 -40.18
CA GLY A 145 -48.53 -5.90 -41.17
C GLY A 145 -49.38 -4.67 -40.83
N GLN A 146 -49.87 -4.57 -39.58
CA GLN A 146 -50.56 -3.41 -39.05
C GLN A 146 -49.80 -2.83 -37.85
N TRP A 147 -49.86 -1.52 -37.70
CA TRP A 147 -49.21 -0.85 -36.58
C TRP A 147 -50.15 -0.75 -35.38
N VAL A 148 -49.73 -1.31 -34.24
CA VAL A 148 -50.50 -1.32 -32.99
C VAL A 148 -49.81 -0.45 -31.96
N VAL A 149 -50.58 0.41 -31.28
CA VAL A 149 -50.07 1.23 -30.16
C VAL A 149 -49.83 0.32 -28.95
N GLU A 150 -48.58 0.18 -28.52
CA GLU A 150 -48.23 -0.63 -27.35
C GLU A 150 -48.15 0.21 -26.08
N LYS A 151 -47.59 1.42 -26.20
CA LYS A 151 -47.46 2.37 -25.09
C LYS A 151 -47.78 3.78 -25.55
N GLU A 152 -48.48 4.49 -24.69
CA GLU A 152 -48.69 5.93 -24.81
C GLU A 152 -48.01 6.63 -23.64
N ILE A 153 -47.21 7.64 -23.95
CA ILE A 153 -46.32 8.29 -22.98
C ILE A 153 -46.59 9.79 -23.02
N THR A 154 -46.74 10.39 -21.83
CA THR A 154 -46.85 11.84 -21.68
C THR A 154 -45.72 12.33 -20.79
N ILE A 155 -44.83 13.16 -21.31
CA ILE A 155 -43.78 13.84 -20.54
C ILE A 155 -44.32 15.22 -20.19
N THR A 156 -44.47 15.53 -18.89
CA THR A 156 -45.01 16.82 -18.42
C THR A 156 -44.04 17.44 -17.42
N GLY A 157 -43.68 18.71 -17.63
CA GLY A 157 -42.81 19.43 -16.73
C GLY A 157 -42.06 20.57 -17.43
N LYS A 158 -41.07 21.13 -16.72
CA LYS A 158 -40.10 22.09 -17.23
C LYS A 158 -38.70 21.50 -17.14
N THR A 159 -37.93 21.58 -18.22
CA THR A 159 -36.48 21.38 -18.20
C THR A 159 -35.83 22.25 -19.27
N THR A 160 -34.72 22.89 -18.91
CA THR A 160 -33.89 23.64 -19.86
C THR A 160 -32.76 22.81 -20.46
N THR A 161 -32.54 21.60 -19.94
CA THR A 161 -31.55 20.62 -20.39
C THR A 161 -32.20 19.34 -20.88
N GLN A 162 -31.44 18.49 -21.58
CA GLN A 162 -31.96 17.24 -22.12
C GLN A 162 -32.47 16.33 -21.00
N TYR A 163 -33.72 15.87 -21.16
CA TYR A 163 -34.34 14.87 -20.32
C TYR A 163 -34.56 13.60 -21.13
N LEU A 164 -34.13 12.45 -20.61
CA LEU A 164 -34.39 11.14 -21.18
C LEU A 164 -35.14 10.28 -20.16
N ALA A 165 -36.03 9.45 -20.66
CA ALA A 165 -36.77 8.41 -19.96
C ALA A 165 -36.65 7.12 -20.75
N SER A 166 -36.93 5.98 -20.11
CA SER A 166 -37.00 4.70 -20.82
C SER A 166 -38.24 3.90 -20.45
N VAL A 167 -38.76 3.14 -21.41
CA VAL A 167 -39.92 2.25 -21.23
C VAL A 167 -39.59 0.88 -21.81
N ILE A 168 -39.96 -0.17 -21.08
CA ILE A 168 -39.82 -1.55 -21.53
C ILE A 168 -41.14 -2.02 -22.16
N VAL A 169 -41.04 -2.69 -23.30
CA VAL A 169 -42.12 -3.36 -24.01
C VAL A 169 -41.80 -4.85 -24.08
N ASP A 170 -42.76 -5.68 -23.71
CA ASP A 170 -42.70 -7.14 -23.71
C ASP A 170 -43.66 -7.73 -24.75
N ASN A 171 -43.85 -9.07 -24.75
CA ASN A 171 -44.75 -9.80 -25.66
C ASN A 171 -44.52 -9.45 -27.14
N LEU A 172 -43.26 -9.57 -27.56
CA LEU A 172 -42.82 -9.12 -28.88
C LEU A 172 -43.43 -9.96 -30.02
N PRO A 173 -43.71 -9.38 -31.20
CA PRO A 173 -44.22 -10.11 -32.35
C PRO A 173 -43.21 -11.13 -32.91
N PRO A 174 -43.65 -12.08 -33.75
CA PRO A 174 -42.74 -12.94 -34.52
C PRO A 174 -41.77 -12.10 -35.36
N ARG A 175 -40.49 -12.46 -35.34
CA ARG A 175 -39.43 -11.73 -36.05
C ARG A 175 -39.44 -12.07 -37.56
N PRO A 176 -39.06 -11.12 -38.44
CA PRO A 176 -38.77 -9.72 -38.16
C PRO A 176 -40.06 -8.91 -37.97
N PHE A 177 -40.00 -7.86 -37.14
CA PHE A 177 -41.12 -6.92 -36.96
C PHE A 177 -40.63 -5.48 -36.92
N GLY A 178 -41.44 -4.55 -37.43
CA GLY A 178 -41.22 -3.12 -37.32
C GLY A 178 -41.50 -2.56 -35.92
N ILE A 179 -40.72 -1.58 -35.52
CA ILE A 179 -40.95 -0.73 -34.35
C ILE A 179 -41.00 0.72 -34.82
N ARG A 180 -41.93 1.51 -34.28
CA ARG A 180 -41.98 2.95 -34.59
C ARG A 180 -42.28 3.78 -33.36
N MET A 181 -41.70 4.97 -33.32
CA MET A 181 -42.05 6.01 -32.37
C MET A 181 -42.77 7.14 -33.08
N VAL A 182 -43.94 7.48 -32.57
CA VAL A 182 -44.84 8.50 -33.13
C VAL A 182 -45.00 9.62 -32.12
N ARG A 183 -44.83 10.86 -32.57
CA ARG A 183 -45.14 12.04 -31.76
C ARG A 183 -46.57 12.48 -32.02
N VAL A 184 -47.35 12.71 -30.95
CA VAL A 184 -48.77 13.09 -31.02
C VAL A 184 -48.97 14.59 -30.77
N THR A 185 -48.08 15.23 -30.00
CA THR A 185 -48.12 16.69 -29.82
C THR A 185 -47.47 17.39 -31.00
N ALA A 186 -48.03 18.51 -31.48
CA ALA A 186 -47.44 19.30 -32.57
C ALA A 186 -45.99 19.72 -32.29
N ASP A 187 -45.19 19.83 -33.35
CA ASP A 187 -43.82 20.36 -33.29
C ASP A 187 -43.83 21.85 -32.95
N SER A 188 -42.80 22.33 -32.26
CA SER A 188 -42.69 23.77 -32.00
C SER A 188 -42.41 24.55 -33.27
N THR A 189 -43.18 25.61 -33.50
CA THR A 189 -43.02 26.56 -34.61
C THR A 189 -42.56 27.95 -34.15
N THR A 190 -42.31 28.14 -32.85
CA THR A 190 -41.96 29.44 -32.25
C THR A 190 -40.91 29.28 -31.15
N ASP A 191 -40.03 30.26 -30.96
CA ASP A 191 -39.05 30.27 -29.87
C ASP A 191 -39.68 30.27 -28.46
N GLN A 192 -40.97 30.61 -28.37
CA GLN A 192 -41.74 30.60 -27.13
C GLN A 192 -42.10 29.20 -26.66
N LEU A 193 -42.10 28.18 -27.52
CA LEU A 193 -42.35 26.80 -27.11
C LEU A 193 -41.11 25.98 -27.45
N GLN A 194 -40.55 25.27 -26.48
CA GLN A 194 -39.48 24.32 -26.73
C GLN A 194 -39.98 22.95 -26.28
N ASN A 195 -40.09 22.02 -27.22
CA ASN A 195 -40.60 20.68 -26.97
C ASN A 195 -40.02 19.66 -27.95
N ASN A 196 -38.76 19.86 -28.38
CA ASN A 196 -38.11 18.97 -29.33
C ASN A 196 -37.89 17.59 -28.71
N THR A 197 -38.58 16.57 -29.24
CA THR A 197 -38.47 15.19 -28.78
C THR A 197 -37.42 14.39 -29.51
N VAL A 198 -36.68 13.55 -28.79
CA VAL A 198 -35.63 12.69 -29.34
C VAL A 198 -35.91 11.23 -28.99
N TRP A 199 -35.69 10.34 -29.95
CA TRP A 199 -35.49 8.91 -29.70
C TRP A 199 -34.00 8.66 -29.59
N SER A 200 -33.51 8.46 -28.37
CA SER A 200 -32.09 8.29 -28.08
C SER A 200 -31.59 6.93 -28.55
N SER A 201 -32.25 5.85 -28.11
CA SER A 201 -31.82 4.48 -28.39
C SER A 201 -32.95 3.47 -28.19
N TYR A 202 -32.75 2.24 -28.67
CA TYR A 202 -33.48 1.09 -28.19
C TYR A 202 -32.51 -0.04 -27.83
N THR A 203 -32.84 -0.81 -26.80
CA THR A 203 -32.04 -1.93 -26.32
C THR A 203 -32.82 -3.23 -26.52
N GLU A 204 -32.20 -4.16 -27.24
CA GLU A 204 -32.66 -5.54 -27.36
C GLU A 204 -32.23 -6.33 -26.13
N ILE A 205 -33.19 -6.79 -25.33
CA ILE A 205 -32.94 -7.47 -24.06
C ILE A 205 -33.23 -8.96 -24.17
N ILE A 206 -32.28 -9.77 -23.74
CA ILE A 206 -32.38 -11.23 -23.58
C ILE A 206 -32.42 -11.55 -22.08
N ASP A 207 -33.42 -12.28 -21.63
CA ASP A 207 -33.54 -12.74 -20.25
C ASP A 207 -32.74 -14.05 -20.07
N VAL A 208 -31.47 -13.93 -19.70
CA VAL A 208 -30.58 -15.04 -19.38
C VAL A 208 -30.70 -15.37 -17.89
N ARG A 209 -31.36 -16.49 -17.57
CA ARG A 209 -31.44 -17.06 -16.22
C ARG A 209 -30.11 -17.67 -15.78
N GLN A 210 -29.11 -16.85 -15.51
CA GLN A 210 -27.82 -17.31 -15.02
C GLN A 210 -27.95 -17.80 -13.57
N ARG A 211 -27.43 -19.00 -13.30
CA ARG A 211 -27.26 -19.56 -11.95
C ARG A 211 -25.77 -19.57 -11.63
N TYR A 212 -25.42 -19.33 -10.37
CA TYR A 212 -24.03 -19.29 -9.90
C TYR A 212 -23.75 -20.41 -8.88
N PRO A 213 -23.90 -21.69 -9.27
CA PRO A 213 -23.85 -22.81 -8.34
C PRO A 213 -22.57 -22.78 -7.50
N ASN A 214 -22.72 -23.02 -6.20
CA ASN A 214 -21.65 -23.00 -5.21
C ASN A 214 -20.95 -21.65 -4.98
N THR A 215 -21.42 -20.54 -5.57
CA THR A 215 -20.88 -19.20 -5.34
C THR A 215 -21.94 -18.32 -4.70
N ALA A 216 -21.62 -17.72 -3.56
CA ALA A 216 -22.47 -16.73 -2.91
C ALA A 216 -22.38 -15.41 -3.67
N VAL A 217 -23.52 -14.85 -4.05
CA VAL A 217 -23.61 -13.66 -4.90
C VAL A 217 -24.67 -12.70 -4.38
N ILE A 218 -24.47 -11.41 -4.59
CA ILE A 218 -25.42 -10.36 -4.25
C ILE A 218 -25.66 -9.46 -5.45
N GLY A 219 -26.93 -9.28 -5.79
CA GLY A 219 -27.41 -8.30 -6.75
C GLY A 219 -27.86 -7.05 -6.01
N LEU A 220 -27.35 -5.89 -6.42
CA LEU A 220 -27.73 -4.59 -5.90
C LEU A 220 -28.24 -3.69 -7.05
N GLN A 221 -29.44 -3.15 -6.89
CA GLN A 221 -30.00 -2.10 -7.73
C GLN A 221 -30.15 -0.81 -6.93
N VAL A 222 -29.67 0.31 -7.47
CA VAL A 222 -29.69 1.63 -6.82
C VAL A 222 -30.12 2.69 -7.83
N GLU A 223 -31.08 3.53 -7.44
CA GLU A 223 -31.49 4.71 -8.22
C GLU A 223 -30.40 5.80 -8.19
N SER A 224 -29.93 6.22 -9.37
CA SER A 224 -28.83 7.18 -9.51
C SER A 224 -29.17 8.58 -8.99
N GLU A 225 -30.46 8.91 -8.86
CA GLU A 225 -30.92 10.24 -8.44
C GLU A 225 -30.44 10.63 -7.05
N GLN A 226 -30.22 9.65 -6.16
CA GLN A 226 -29.77 9.91 -4.79
C GLN A 226 -28.29 10.26 -4.68
N PHE A 227 -27.49 9.94 -5.69
CA PHE A 227 -26.03 10.00 -5.60
C PHE A 227 -25.40 11.02 -6.56
N GLY A 228 -26.17 11.62 -7.46
CA GLY A 228 -25.68 12.65 -8.39
C GLY A 228 -24.49 12.14 -9.23
N SER A 229 -23.37 12.89 -9.23
CA SER A 229 -22.12 12.49 -9.91
C SER A 229 -21.16 11.70 -9.02
N GLN A 230 -21.56 11.29 -7.82
CA GLN A 230 -20.68 10.55 -6.89
C GLN A 230 -20.55 9.09 -7.31
N GLN A 231 -19.33 8.54 -7.18
CA GLN A 231 -19.10 7.11 -7.36
C GLN A 231 -19.76 6.33 -6.22
N VAL A 232 -20.61 5.36 -6.56
CA VAL A 232 -21.27 4.49 -5.59
C VAL A 232 -20.30 3.38 -5.14
N THR A 233 -19.98 3.31 -3.85
CA THR A 233 -19.24 2.21 -3.20
C THR A 233 -20.20 1.26 -2.49
N ARG A 234 -19.81 -0.01 -2.36
CA ARG A 234 -20.65 -1.10 -1.85
C ARG A 234 -19.83 -1.93 -0.86
N ASN A 235 -20.36 -2.15 0.34
CA ASN A 235 -19.74 -2.97 1.37
C ASN A 235 -20.77 -3.92 1.98
N TYR A 236 -20.34 -5.13 2.35
CA TYR A 236 -21.23 -6.23 2.76
C TYR A 236 -20.72 -6.87 4.05
N HIS A 237 -21.56 -6.95 5.08
CA HIS A 237 -21.27 -7.63 6.34
C HIS A 237 -22.04 -8.96 6.45
N PHE A 238 -21.41 -10.04 6.02
CA PHE A 238 -22.00 -11.37 5.91
C PHE A 238 -21.27 -12.36 6.82
N PHE A 239 -22.01 -13.35 7.31
CA PHE A 239 -21.42 -14.53 7.90
C PHE A 239 -20.62 -15.31 6.84
N GLY A 240 -19.57 -15.98 7.31
CA GLY A 240 -18.71 -16.80 6.48
C GLY A 240 -19.39 -18.08 5.95
N ARG A 241 -18.57 -18.96 5.39
CA ARG A 241 -19.01 -20.26 4.88
C ARG A 241 -19.62 -21.14 5.97
N ILE A 242 -20.60 -21.93 5.58
CA ILE A 242 -21.06 -23.10 6.33
C ILE A 242 -20.01 -24.19 6.11
N ILE A 243 -19.39 -24.64 7.21
CA ILE A 243 -18.28 -25.59 7.20
C ILE A 243 -18.65 -26.84 7.98
N HIS A 244 -17.83 -27.88 7.87
CA HIS A 244 -17.99 -29.09 8.67
C HIS A 244 -17.42 -28.90 10.07
N VAL A 245 -18.29 -28.94 11.08
CA VAL A 245 -17.93 -28.87 12.50
C VAL A 245 -18.33 -30.16 13.24
N PRO A 246 -17.77 -30.48 14.41
CA PRO A 246 -18.16 -31.66 15.16
C PRO A 246 -19.67 -31.73 15.42
N SER A 247 -20.23 -32.92 15.32
CA SER A 247 -21.66 -33.18 15.58
C SER A 247 -22.11 -32.65 16.95
N ASN A 248 -21.23 -32.71 17.95
CA ASN A 248 -21.48 -32.31 19.33
C ASN A 248 -21.13 -30.86 19.68
N TYR A 249 -20.66 -30.07 18.71
CA TYR A 249 -20.30 -28.67 18.87
C TYR A 249 -21.47 -27.74 18.53
N ASP A 250 -21.74 -26.76 19.40
CA ASP A 250 -22.61 -25.63 19.12
C ASP A 250 -21.73 -24.41 18.77
N PRO A 251 -21.69 -23.98 17.49
CA PRO A 251 -20.83 -22.88 17.07
C PRO A 251 -21.33 -21.49 17.51
N VAL A 252 -22.63 -21.35 17.85
CA VAL A 252 -23.19 -20.07 18.32
C VAL A 252 -22.87 -19.90 19.80
N ALA A 253 -23.13 -20.93 20.60
CA ALA A 253 -22.79 -20.92 22.02
C ALA A 253 -21.29 -21.15 22.28
N ARG A 254 -20.55 -21.66 21.29
CA ARG A 254 -19.15 -22.08 21.37
C ARG A 254 -18.92 -23.13 22.46
N THR A 255 -19.80 -24.13 22.53
CA THR A 255 -19.74 -25.19 23.55
C THR A 255 -19.75 -26.58 22.92
N TYR A 256 -19.14 -27.55 23.61
CA TYR A 256 -19.08 -28.95 23.21
C TYR A 256 -19.84 -29.79 24.23
N SER A 257 -20.73 -30.68 23.78
CA SER A 257 -21.61 -31.46 24.65
C SER A 257 -21.39 -32.97 24.53
N GLY A 258 -21.13 -33.67 25.63
CA GLY A 258 -20.86 -35.12 25.61
C GLY A 258 -19.56 -35.52 24.89
N ILE A 259 -19.37 -36.82 24.68
CA ILE A 259 -18.20 -37.38 23.99
C ILE A 259 -18.45 -37.31 22.48
N TRP A 260 -17.47 -36.79 21.74
CA TRP A 260 -17.54 -36.75 20.28
C TRP A 260 -17.23 -38.11 19.67
N ASP A 261 -18.02 -38.54 18.70
CA ASP A 261 -17.91 -39.82 17.99
C ASP A 261 -17.08 -39.73 16.68
N GLY A 262 -16.51 -38.56 16.39
CA GLY A 262 -15.73 -38.31 15.18
C GLY A 262 -16.54 -37.90 13.94
N THR A 263 -17.86 -37.70 14.08
CA THR A 263 -18.77 -37.30 12.99
C THR A 263 -18.92 -35.77 12.88
N PHE A 264 -19.23 -35.26 11.69
CA PHE A 264 -19.36 -33.84 11.41
C PHE A 264 -20.78 -33.45 10.98
N LYS A 265 -21.17 -32.20 11.23
CA LYS A 265 -22.39 -31.56 10.73
C LYS A 265 -22.05 -30.22 10.05
N PRO A 266 -22.85 -29.78 9.06
CA PRO A 266 -22.68 -28.46 8.46
C PRO A 266 -23.17 -27.36 9.42
N ALA A 267 -22.35 -26.35 9.70
CA ALA A 267 -22.75 -25.12 10.39
C ALA A 267 -21.76 -23.97 10.11
N TYR A 268 -22.21 -22.72 10.23
CA TYR A 268 -21.27 -21.58 10.29
C TYR A 268 -20.44 -21.64 11.58
N SER A 269 -19.15 -21.37 11.49
CA SER A 269 -18.26 -21.19 12.65
C SER A 269 -17.13 -20.23 12.30
N ASN A 270 -16.70 -19.47 13.30
CA ASN A 270 -15.51 -18.62 13.29
C ASN A 270 -14.46 -19.10 14.32
N ASN A 271 -14.48 -20.41 14.63
CA ASN A 271 -13.42 -21.09 15.35
C ASN A 271 -12.32 -21.48 14.33
N PRO A 272 -11.07 -21.00 14.50
CA PRO A 272 -10.00 -21.21 13.51
C PRO A 272 -9.68 -22.68 13.23
N ALA A 273 -9.90 -23.60 14.19
CA ALA A 273 -9.61 -25.02 14.00
C ALA A 273 -10.53 -25.65 12.95
N TRP A 274 -11.82 -25.30 12.99
CA TRP A 274 -12.80 -25.80 12.01
C TRP A 274 -12.69 -25.09 10.67
N CYS A 275 -12.34 -23.79 10.67
CA CYS A 275 -12.00 -23.09 9.44
C CYS A 275 -10.78 -23.72 8.75
N LEU A 276 -9.75 -24.14 9.50
CA LEU A 276 -8.60 -24.85 8.97
C LEU A 276 -8.97 -26.23 8.43
N TRP A 277 -9.80 -26.99 9.16
CA TRP A 277 -10.32 -28.28 8.69
C TRP A 277 -10.99 -28.16 7.32
N ASP A 278 -11.83 -27.14 7.13
CA ASP A 278 -12.50 -26.87 5.86
C ASP A 278 -11.50 -26.56 4.74
N VAL A 279 -10.55 -25.66 4.96
CA VAL A 279 -9.52 -25.31 3.96
C VAL A 279 -8.65 -26.51 3.58
N LEU A 280 -8.35 -27.41 4.53
CA LEU A 280 -7.55 -28.60 4.24
C LEU A 280 -8.33 -29.66 3.47
N THR A 281 -9.58 -29.89 3.82
CA THR A 281 -10.36 -31.04 3.30
C THR A 281 -11.26 -30.70 2.12
N HIS A 282 -11.52 -29.42 1.84
CA HIS A 282 -12.43 -29.04 0.78
C HIS A 282 -11.81 -29.23 -0.62
N PRO A 283 -12.44 -29.99 -1.55
CA PRO A 283 -11.82 -30.38 -2.83
C PRO A 283 -11.83 -29.30 -3.91
N ARG A 284 -12.52 -28.17 -3.69
CA ARG A 284 -12.73 -27.14 -4.73
C ARG A 284 -11.79 -25.93 -4.64
N TYR A 285 -11.70 -25.32 -3.46
CA TYR A 285 -10.83 -24.16 -3.18
C TYR A 285 -9.72 -24.48 -2.17
N GLY A 286 -9.84 -25.62 -1.49
CA GLY A 286 -8.91 -26.06 -0.45
C GLY A 286 -7.91 -27.09 -0.97
N MET A 287 -7.33 -27.83 -0.03
CA MET A 287 -6.32 -28.86 -0.33
C MET A 287 -6.94 -30.26 -0.50
N GLY A 288 -8.26 -30.38 -0.49
CA GLY A 288 -8.99 -31.65 -0.42
C GLY A 288 -8.77 -32.62 -1.58
N GLN A 289 -8.23 -32.16 -2.71
CA GLN A 289 -7.84 -33.05 -3.82
C GLN A 289 -6.53 -33.78 -3.57
N ARG A 290 -5.69 -33.28 -2.64
CA ARG A 290 -4.36 -33.82 -2.33
C ARG A 290 -4.26 -34.37 -0.91
N ILE A 291 -4.94 -33.72 0.04
CA ILE A 291 -4.98 -34.10 1.45
C ILE A 291 -6.43 -34.46 1.76
N GLY A 292 -6.71 -35.74 1.94
CA GLY A 292 -8.03 -36.22 2.31
C GLY A 292 -8.30 -35.98 3.80
N ALA A 293 -9.57 -36.09 4.20
CA ALA A 293 -9.96 -36.02 5.61
C ALA A 293 -9.30 -37.11 6.50
N ALA A 294 -8.85 -38.22 5.90
CA ALA A 294 -8.10 -39.27 6.59
C ALA A 294 -6.62 -38.89 6.85
N ASP A 295 -6.09 -37.95 6.09
CA ASP A 295 -4.70 -37.48 6.18
C ASP A 295 -4.54 -36.32 7.18
N VAL A 296 -5.62 -35.92 7.85
CA VAL A 296 -5.65 -34.81 8.82
C VAL A 296 -6.08 -35.33 10.18
N ASP A 297 -5.30 -35.00 11.22
CA ASP A 297 -5.59 -35.38 12.60
C ASP A 297 -6.75 -34.55 13.17
N ARG A 298 -7.97 -35.08 13.02
CA ARG A 298 -9.19 -34.46 13.52
C ARG A 298 -9.23 -34.35 15.05
N TRP A 299 -8.53 -35.21 15.77
CA TRP A 299 -8.57 -35.25 17.24
C TRP A 299 -7.70 -34.15 17.84
N ALA A 300 -6.52 -33.90 17.23
CA ALA A 300 -5.70 -32.74 17.56
C ALA A 300 -6.47 -31.43 17.32
N LEU A 301 -7.11 -31.29 16.16
CA LEU A 301 -7.95 -30.12 15.84
C LEU A 301 -9.15 -29.97 16.78
N TYR A 302 -9.75 -31.07 17.24
CA TYR A 302 -10.82 -31.03 18.23
C TYR A 302 -10.35 -30.43 19.57
N ALA A 303 -9.20 -30.86 20.09
CA ALA A 303 -8.62 -30.31 21.31
C ALA A 303 -8.24 -28.82 21.15
N ILE A 304 -7.68 -28.44 20.00
CA ILE A 304 -7.36 -27.04 19.66
C ILE A 304 -8.65 -26.21 19.57
N GLY A 305 -9.70 -26.75 18.93
CA GLY A 305 -11.00 -26.10 18.81
C GLY A 305 -11.63 -25.80 20.18
N GLN A 306 -11.55 -26.74 21.12
CA GLN A 306 -11.98 -26.51 22.51
C GLN A 306 -11.15 -25.44 23.21
N TYR A 307 -9.83 -25.42 22.98
CA TYR A 307 -8.94 -24.40 23.53
C TYR A 307 -9.26 -23.00 22.99
N CYS A 308 -9.57 -22.86 21.69
CA CYS A 308 -9.93 -21.60 21.06
C CYS A 308 -11.23 -21.00 21.62
N ASP A 309 -12.18 -21.85 22.02
CA ASP A 309 -13.50 -21.46 22.53
C ASP A 309 -13.55 -21.22 24.04
N GLN A 310 -12.44 -21.37 24.77
CA GLN A 310 -12.40 -21.02 26.20
C GLN A 310 -12.61 -19.51 26.38
N MET A 311 -13.50 -19.14 27.31
CA MET A 311 -13.77 -17.73 27.62
C MET A 311 -12.64 -17.15 28.47
N VAL A 312 -12.07 -16.04 28.02
CA VAL A 312 -10.98 -15.29 28.69
C VAL A 312 -11.37 -13.81 28.84
N PRO A 313 -10.75 -13.05 29.73
CA PRO A 313 -10.99 -11.61 29.84
C PRO A 313 -10.77 -10.87 28.51
N ASP A 314 -11.71 -10.02 28.13
CA ASP A 314 -11.64 -9.19 26.90
C ASP A 314 -10.82 -7.90 27.08
N GLY A 315 -10.44 -7.59 28.32
CA GLY A 315 -9.75 -6.36 28.71
C GLY A 315 -10.66 -5.17 29.01
N PHE A 316 -11.95 -5.21 28.63
CA PHE A 316 -12.95 -4.18 28.93
C PHE A 316 -13.80 -4.47 30.18
N GLY A 317 -13.54 -5.61 30.83
CA GLY A 317 -14.27 -6.07 32.02
C GLY A 317 -15.29 -7.18 31.73
N GLY A 318 -15.39 -7.63 30.49
CA GLY A 318 -16.17 -8.78 30.06
C GLY A 318 -15.29 -9.99 29.74
N THR A 319 -15.85 -10.94 28.98
CA THR A 319 -15.15 -12.12 28.50
C THR A 319 -15.42 -12.35 27.03
N GLU A 320 -14.42 -12.85 26.31
CA GLU A 320 -14.50 -13.26 24.92
C GLU A 320 -13.90 -14.66 24.72
N PRO A 321 -14.24 -15.39 23.64
CA PRO A 321 -13.51 -16.59 23.28
C PRO A 321 -12.02 -16.27 23.08
N ARG A 322 -11.14 -17.16 23.53
CA ARG A 322 -9.69 -16.95 23.47
C ARG A 322 -9.23 -16.59 22.07
N MET A 323 -9.76 -17.30 21.07
CA MET A 323 -9.47 -17.10 19.65
C MET A 323 -10.75 -17.06 18.83
N THR A 324 -10.87 -16.00 18.04
CA THR A 324 -11.86 -15.84 16.97
C THR A 324 -11.12 -15.66 15.65
N PHE A 325 -11.75 -16.09 14.55
CA PHE A 325 -11.10 -16.06 13.25
C PHE A 325 -12.07 -15.62 12.15
N ASN A 326 -11.86 -14.41 11.66
CA ASN A 326 -12.63 -13.79 10.59
C ASN A 326 -11.66 -13.30 9.50
N ALA A 327 -11.41 -14.14 8.50
CA ALA A 327 -10.54 -13.82 7.38
C ALA A 327 -11.22 -14.15 6.05
N TYR A 328 -10.81 -13.45 4.99
CA TYR A 328 -11.16 -13.79 3.62
C TYR A 328 -9.90 -13.96 2.78
N LEU A 329 -9.92 -14.92 1.86
CA LEU A 329 -8.81 -15.22 0.96
C LEU A 329 -9.18 -14.69 -0.43
N ALA A 330 -8.67 -13.51 -0.78
CA ALA A 330 -9.00 -12.85 -2.05
C ALA A 330 -8.08 -13.23 -3.22
N GLN A 331 -6.92 -13.83 -2.94
CA GLN A 331 -5.89 -14.12 -3.94
C GLN A 331 -5.36 -15.55 -3.78
N GLN A 332 -4.91 -16.13 -4.88
CA GLN A 332 -4.23 -17.42 -4.86
C GLN A 332 -2.87 -17.27 -4.18
N ARG A 333 -2.64 -18.05 -3.13
CA ARG A 333 -1.39 -18.08 -2.34
C ARG A 333 -0.86 -19.50 -2.25
N LYS A 334 0.42 -19.64 -1.90
CA LYS A 334 0.99 -20.97 -1.65
C LYS A 334 0.24 -21.62 -0.49
N ALA A 335 -0.11 -22.89 -0.65
CA ALA A 335 -0.83 -23.68 0.34
C ALA A 335 -0.14 -23.64 1.72
N TRP A 336 1.19 -23.73 1.73
CA TRP A 336 1.99 -23.67 2.95
C TRP A 336 1.87 -22.33 3.70
N ASP A 337 1.82 -21.21 2.98
CA ASP A 337 1.68 -19.88 3.59
C ASP A 337 0.30 -19.74 4.23
N VAL A 338 -0.75 -20.17 3.54
CA VAL A 338 -2.13 -20.16 4.08
C VAL A 338 -2.21 -21.06 5.32
N LEU A 339 -1.67 -22.28 5.26
CA LEU A 339 -1.61 -23.19 6.40
C LEU A 339 -0.89 -22.55 7.60
N THR A 340 0.23 -21.88 7.36
CA THR A 340 1.00 -21.19 8.39
C THR A 340 0.21 -20.03 9.01
N ASP A 341 -0.56 -19.30 8.21
CA ASP A 341 -1.41 -18.20 8.70
C ASP A 341 -2.54 -18.69 9.61
N PHE A 342 -3.19 -19.81 9.26
CA PHE A 342 -4.19 -20.43 10.15
C PHE A 342 -3.55 -20.94 11.44
N CYS A 343 -2.40 -21.59 11.31
CA CYS A 343 -1.66 -22.13 12.44
C CYS A 343 -1.17 -21.02 13.40
N SER A 344 -0.73 -19.87 12.87
CA SER A 344 -0.29 -18.72 13.68
C SER A 344 -1.44 -18.13 14.50
N ALA A 345 -2.66 -18.05 13.95
CA ALA A 345 -3.85 -17.60 14.67
C ALA A 345 -4.21 -18.48 15.88
N MET A 346 -3.84 -19.76 15.84
CA MET A 346 -4.08 -20.74 16.91
C MET A 346 -2.86 -21.00 17.80
N ARG A 347 -1.71 -20.39 17.50
CA ARG A 347 -0.42 -20.70 18.13
C ARG A 347 -0.05 -22.19 18.00
N CYS A 348 -0.30 -22.78 16.85
CA CYS A 348 0.08 -24.16 16.57
C CYS A 348 1.08 -24.27 15.42
N MET A 349 1.70 -25.43 15.30
CA MET A 349 2.59 -25.81 14.21
C MET A 349 2.02 -27.05 13.50
N PRO A 350 1.95 -27.06 12.16
CA PRO A 350 1.60 -28.27 11.41
C PRO A 350 2.80 -29.23 11.42
N VAL A 351 2.54 -30.50 11.73
CA VAL A 351 3.57 -31.56 11.80
C VAL A 351 3.10 -32.78 11.02
N TRP A 352 3.98 -33.34 10.19
CA TRP A 352 3.75 -34.65 9.58
C TRP A 352 4.30 -35.74 10.50
N ASN A 353 3.44 -36.55 11.11
CA ASN A 353 3.87 -37.59 12.06
C ASN A 353 4.22 -38.93 11.39
N GLY A 354 4.30 -38.96 10.06
CA GLY A 354 4.56 -40.17 9.27
C GLY A 354 3.29 -40.87 8.77
N GLN A 355 2.11 -40.58 9.34
CA GLN A 355 0.82 -41.14 8.91
C GLN A 355 -0.17 -40.07 8.47
N MET A 356 -0.27 -38.98 9.23
CA MET A 356 -1.20 -37.88 8.99
C MET A 356 -0.58 -36.54 9.40
N MET A 357 -1.18 -35.47 8.91
CA MET A 357 -0.87 -34.11 9.32
C MET A 357 -1.56 -33.83 10.66
N THR A 358 -0.76 -33.68 11.71
CA THR A 358 -1.21 -33.31 13.05
C THR A 358 -0.80 -31.87 13.39
N PHE A 359 -1.37 -31.33 14.46
CA PHE A 359 -1.20 -29.94 14.85
C PHE A 359 -0.79 -29.86 16.29
N VAL A 360 0.33 -29.19 16.54
CA VAL A 360 0.88 -29.10 17.89
C VAL A 360 0.80 -27.67 18.36
N GLN A 361 -0.01 -27.45 19.40
CA GLN A 361 -0.33 -26.12 19.91
C GLN A 361 0.57 -25.76 21.10
N ASP A 362 1.08 -24.53 21.11
CA ASP A 362 1.77 -23.99 22.27
C ASP A 362 0.76 -23.60 23.36
N ARG A 363 0.45 -24.59 24.21
CA ARG A 363 -0.42 -24.47 25.40
C ARG A 363 0.15 -25.30 26.55
N PRO A 364 -0.22 -25.01 27.81
CA PRO A 364 0.06 -25.88 28.95
C PRO A 364 -0.41 -27.31 28.64
N SER A 365 0.50 -28.27 28.83
CA SER A 365 0.28 -29.69 28.57
C SER A 365 1.01 -30.50 29.65
N ASP A 366 0.49 -31.69 29.92
CA ASP A 366 1.11 -32.59 30.88
C ASP A 366 2.49 -33.05 30.39
N THR A 367 3.36 -33.36 31.35
CA THR A 367 4.69 -33.87 31.04
C THR A 367 4.58 -35.28 30.44
N VAL A 368 5.17 -35.48 29.27
CA VAL A 368 5.18 -36.77 28.55
C VAL A 368 6.29 -37.67 29.08
N TRP A 369 7.44 -37.10 29.46
CA TRP A 369 8.59 -37.86 29.94
C TRP A 369 9.51 -37.06 30.86
N THR A 370 10.22 -37.75 31.75
CA THR A 370 11.26 -37.18 32.61
C THR A 370 12.65 -37.67 32.16
N TYR A 371 13.52 -36.74 31.80
CA TYR A 371 14.93 -36.98 31.48
C TYR A 371 15.84 -36.65 32.65
N THR A 372 16.77 -37.55 32.89
CA THR A 372 17.78 -37.52 33.95
C THR A 372 19.11 -37.92 33.34
N ARG A 373 20.22 -37.79 34.08
CA ARG A 373 21.52 -38.34 33.66
C ARG A 373 21.49 -39.86 33.39
N SER A 374 20.50 -40.59 33.92
CA SER A 374 20.43 -42.05 33.86
C SER A 374 19.74 -42.61 32.62
N ASN A 375 19.09 -41.76 31.82
CA ASN A 375 18.41 -42.10 30.57
C ASN A 375 18.73 -41.14 29.42
N VAL A 376 19.88 -40.47 29.51
CA VAL A 376 20.47 -39.65 28.46
C VAL A 376 21.84 -40.23 28.11
N VAL A 377 22.18 -40.22 26.82
CA VAL A 377 23.47 -40.69 26.31
C VAL A 377 24.55 -39.72 26.76
N MET A 378 25.60 -40.26 27.39
CA MET A 378 26.73 -39.46 27.85
C MET A 378 27.67 -39.18 26.68
N PRO A 379 27.91 -37.91 26.31
CA PRO A 379 28.88 -37.58 25.26
C PRO A 379 30.31 -37.68 25.79
N ASP A 380 31.27 -37.84 24.87
CA ASP A 380 32.70 -37.89 25.19
C ASP A 380 33.21 -36.63 25.93
N GLU A 381 32.56 -35.48 25.68
CA GLU A 381 32.84 -34.19 26.32
C GLU A 381 32.28 -34.06 27.76
N GLY A 382 31.56 -35.08 28.24
CA GLY A 382 31.23 -35.26 29.66
C GLY A 382 29.96 -34.58 30.19
N THR A 383 29.31 -33.68 29.43
CA THR A 383 28.05 -33.01 29.86
C THR A 383 26.84 -33.50 29.05
N PRO A 384 25.88 -34.22 29.64
CA PRO A 384 24.75 -34.82 28.90
C PRO A 384 23.73 -33.79 28.40
N PHE A 385 23.48 -32.73 29.17
CA PHE A 385 22.58 -31.64 28.79
C PHE A 385 23.38 -30.40 28.39
N ARG A 386 23.18 -29.92 27.17
CA ARG A 386 23.84 -28.71 26.66
C ARG A 386 22.81 -27.58 26.59
N TYR A 387 23.05 -26.49 27.30
CA TYR A 387 22.16 -25.34 27.31
C TYR A 387 22.70 -24.19 26.48
N SER A 388 21.81 -23.57 25.70
CA SER A 388 22.04 -22.28 25.07
C SER A 388 20.99 -21.27 25.52
N PHE A 389 21.34 -19.98 25.47
CA PHE A 389 20.49 -18.89 25.92
C PHE A 389 20.30 -17.87 24.81
N SER A 390 19.09 -17.37 24.64
CA SER A 390 18.85 -16.21 23.77
C SER A 390 19.53 -14.97 24.36
N ALA A 391 20.26 -14.19 23.56
CA ALA A 391 20.94 -13.00 24.06
C ALA A 391 19.91 -11.92 24.43
N ARG A 392 20.07 -11.25 25.58
CA ARG A 392 19.12 -10.24 26.05
C ARG A 392 18.88 -9.10 25.06
N LYS A 393 19.92 -8.68 24.32
CA LYS A 393 19.85 -7.62 23.30
C LYS A 393 19.00 -8.00 22.08
N ASP A 394 18.84 -9.30 21.81
CA ASP A 394 18.11 -9.80 20.65
C ASP A 394 16.62 -10.02 20.99
N ARG A 395 16.23 -9.79 22.25
CA ARG A 395 14.85 -9.94 22.74
C ARG A 395 14.07 -8.63 22.56
N HIS A 396 12.94 -8.71 21.89
CA HIS A 396 11.95 -7.67 21.71
C HIS A 396 11.22 -7.40 23.03
N ASN A 397 11.00 -6.12 23.31
CA ASN A 397 10.28 -5.64 24.49
C ASN A 397 9.13 -4.70 24.13
N ALA A 398 8.88 -4.53 22.83
CA ALA A 398 7.73 -3.84 22.28
C ALA A 398 7.21 -4.59 21.05
N VAL A 399 5.89 -4.66 20.91
CA VAL A 399 5.22 -5.32 19.79
C VAL A 399 4.12 -4.42 19.25
N GLU A 400 4.11 -4.20 17.93
CA GLU A 400 2.98 -3.61 17.22
C GLU A 400 2.21 -4.72 16.51
N VAL A 401 0.96 -4.93 16.91
CA VAL A 401 0.08 -5.98 16.39
C VAL A 401 -0.99 -5.34 15.51
N ASN A 402 -0.93 -5.59 14.21
CA ASN A 402 -1.98 -5.15 13.29
C ASN A 402 -3.15 -6.15 13.33
N TRP A 403 -4.37 -5.64 13.39
CA TRP A 403 -5.60 -6.44 13.40
C TRP A 403 -6.74 -5.69 12.68
N ILE A 404 -7.81 -6.39 12.30
CA ILE A 404 -8.95 -5.78 11.60
C ILE A 404 -9.97 -5.33 12.62
N ASP A 405 -10.26 -4.04 12.68
CA ASP A 405 -11.08 -3.45 13.73
C ASP A 405 -12.53 -3.22 13.25
N PRO A 406 -13.52 -3.98 13.75
CA PRO A 406 -14.92 -3.80 13.37
C PRO A 406 -15.48 -2.43 13.75
N ASP A 407 -14.99 -1.81 14.83
CA ASP A 407 -15.42 -0.49 15.30
C ASP A 407 -14.78 0.64 14.47
N ASN A 408 -13.65 0.35 13.80
CA ASN A 408 -13.01 1.21 12.80
C ASN A 408 -13.46 0.87 11.36
N GLY A 409 -14.72 0.46 11.18
CA GLY A 409 -15.28 0.17 9.86
C GLY A 409 -14.57 -0.97 9.12
N TRP A 410 -14.09 -1.97 9.86
CA TRP A 410 -13.34 -3.13 9.34
C TRP A 410 -12.01 -2.76 8.67
N GLN A 411 -11.40 -1.65 9.08
CA GLN A 411 -10.06 -1.25 8.66
C GLN A 411 -8.98 -1.83 9.59
N THR A 412 -7.73 -1.82 9.13
CA THR A 412 -6.59 -2.22 9.95
C THR A 412 -6.34 -1.21 11.06
N SER A 413 -6.26 -1.68 12.30
CA SER A 413 -5.82 -0.94 13.49
C SER A 413 -4.57 -1.59 14.09
N THR A 414 -3.79 -0.80 14.83
CA THR A 414 -2.54 -1.27 15.47
C THR A 414 -2.67 -1.25 16.99
N GLU A 415 -2.48 -2.41 17.62
CA GLU A 415 -2.37 -2.53 19.07
C GLU A 415 -0.89 -2.54 19.48
N LEU A 416 -0.50 -1.62 20.36
CA LEU A 416 0.88 -1.54 20.88
C LEU A 416 0.96 -2.24 22.25
N VAL A 417 1.82 -3.24 22.36
CA VAL A 417 2.11 -3.95 23.62
C VAL A 417 3.57 -3.70 24.00
N GLU A 418 3.82 -3.18 25.20
CA GLU A 418 5.18 -2.80 25.64
C GLU A 418 5.48 -3.31 27.07
N ASP A 419 6.71 -3.80 27.28
CA ASP A 419 7.27 -4.02 28.61
C ASP A 419 8.08 -2.78 29.00
N THR A 420 7.40 -1.84 29.67
CA THR A 420 7.98 -0.54 30.06
C THR A 420 9.19 -0.68 30.98
N VAL A 421 9.20 -1.70 31.83
CA VAL A 421 10.34 -2.00 32.72
C VAL A 421 11.54 -2.42 31.89
N ALA A 422 11.38 -3.39 30.99
CA ALA A 422 12.46 -3.84 30.12
C ALA A 422 12.97 -2.71 29.19
N ILE A 423 12.07 -1.88 28.66
CA ILE A 423 12.43 -0.72 27.83
C ILE A 423 13.27 0.30 28.63
N SER A 424 12.91 0.56 29.89
CA SER A 424 13.65 1.51 30.74
C SER A 424 15.11 1.10 30.98
N HIS A 425 15.38 -0.21 31.00
CA HIS A 425 16.70 -0.75 31.30
C HIS A 425 17.55 -1.01 30.04
N TYR A 426 16.93 -1.45 28.94
CA TYR A 426 17.65 -1.98 27.78
C TYR A 426 17.42 -1.17 26.49
N GLY A 427 16.60 -0.11 26.53
CA GLY A 427 16.13 0.56 25.31
C GLY A 427 15.03 -0.26 24.62
N ARG A 428 14.36 0.33 23.63
CA ARG A 428 13.25 -0.35 22.94
C ARG A 428 13.76 -1.20 21.78
N ASN A 429 13.32 -2.45 21.77
CA ASN A 429 13.45 -3.37 20.66
C ASN A 429 12.04 -3.76 20.18
N LEU A 430 11.66 -3.26 19.00
CA LEU A 430 10.30 -3.38 18.45
C LEU A 430 10.23 -4.47 17.38
N VAL A 431 9.22 -5.33 17.48
CA VAL A 431 8.77 -6.19 16.38
C VAL A 431 7.36 -5.81 15.93
N LYS A 432 7.09 -5.93 14.63
CA LYS A 432 5.75 -5.76 14.06
C LYS A 432 5.21 -7.14 13.68
N MET A 433 3.94 -7.39 13.97
CA MET A 433 3.26 -8.63 13.59
C MET A 433 1.84 -8.33 13.08
N ASP A 434 1.35 -9.20 12.21
CA ASP A 434 -0.04 -9.18 11.75
C ASP A 434 -0.82 -10.31 12.43
N ALA A 435 -1.90 -9.97 13.11
CA ALA A 435 -2.81 -10.94 13.71
C ALA A 435 -3.85 -11.39 12.66
N PHE A 436 -3.48 -12.40 11.87
CA PHE A 436 -4.31 -12.89 10.77
C PHE A 436 -5.69 -13.36 11.23
N GLY A 437 -6.74 -12.81 10.61
CA GLY A 437 -8.13 -13.11 10.96
C GLY A 437 -8.61 -12.58 12.32
N CYS A 438 -7.79 -11.79 13.02
CA CYS A 438 -8.13 -11.23 14.33
C CYS A 438 -9.03 -9.99 14.18
N THR A 439 -10.17 -10.02 14.86
CA THR A 439 -11.14 -8.91 14.91
C THR A 439 -11.45 -8.44 16.32
N SER A 440 -10.61 -8.81 17.29
CA SER A 440 -10.72 -8.36 18.68
C SER A 440 -9.42 -7.71 19.12
N ARG A 441 -9.55 -6.54 19.76
CA ARG A 441 -8.43 -5.86 20.40
C ARG A 441 -7.82 -6.70 21.53
N GLY A 442 -8.64 -7.36 22.34
CA GLY A 442 -8.19 -8.23 23.42
C GLY A 442 -7.35 -9.39 22.89
N GLN A 443 -7.82 -10.04 21.81
CA GLN A 443 -7.06 -11.08 21.12
C GLN A 443 -5.75 -10.56 20.52
N ALA A 444 -5.75 -9.37 19.89
CA ALA A 444 -4.53 -8.74 19.35
C ALA A 444 -3.51 -8.43 20.46
N HIS A 445 -3.96 -7.86 21.58
CA HIS A 445 -3.12 -7.60 22.74
C HIS A 445 -2.53 -8.88 23.32
N ARG A 446 -3.34 -9.95 23.46
CA ARG A 446 -2.85 -11.27 23.90
C ARG A 446 -1.82 -11.86 22.93
N ALA A 447 -1.95 -11.65 21.63
CA ALA A 447 -0.95 -12.09 20.64
C ALA A 447 0.40 -11.38 20.83
N GLY A 448 0.39 -10.05 21.00
CA GLY A 448 1.62 -9.28 21.25
C GLY A 448 2.26 -9.62 22.60
N LEU A 449 1.44 -9.75 23.65
CA LEU A 449 1.90 -10.12 24.98
C LEU A 449 2.49 -11.55 25.01
N TRP A 450 1.93 -12.47 24.24
CA TRP A 450 2.48 -13.83 24.11
C TRP A 450 3.92 -13.83 23.61
N LEU A 451 4.22 -13.03 22.59
CA LEU A 451 5.59 -12.92 22.06
C LEU A 451 6.55 -12.36 23.12
N ILE A 452 6.19 -11.23 23.74
CA ILE A 452 7.04 -10.62 24.79
C ILE A 452 7.27 -11.59 25.95
N LYS A 453 6.21 -12.27 26.43
CA LYS A 453 6.33 -13.20 27.55
C LYS A 453 7.09 -14.47 27.20
N THR A 454 7.00 -14.94 25.95
CA THR A 454 7.84 -16.04 25.46
C THR A 454 9.31 -15.65 25.52
N GLU A 455 9.69 -14.50 24.96
CA GLU A 455 11.09 -14.06 24.98
C GLU A 455 11.62 -13.70 26.39
N LEU A 456 10.73 -13.29 27.30
CA LEU A 456 11.07 -12.99 28.68
C LEU A 456 11.24 -14.24 29.55
N LEU A 457 10.36 -15.23 29.40
CA LEU A 457 10.23 -16.38 30.30
C LEU A 457 10.89 -17.66 29.77
N GLU A 458 10.90 -17.86 28.45
CA GLU A 458 11.33 -19.09 27.77
C GLU A 458 12.67 -18.86 27.06
N THR A 459 13.73 -18.77 27.87
CA THR A 459 15.01 -18.18 27.42
C THR A 459 16.09 -19.19 27.07
N GLN A 460 15.87 -20.47 27.40
CA GLN A 460 16.85 -21.54 27.32
C GLN A 460 16.44 -22.55 26.26
N THR A 461 17.41 -23.06 25.52
CA THR A 461 17.26 -24.27 24.71
C THR A 461 18.19 -25.33 25.29
N VAL A 462 17.70 -26.57 25.40
CA VAL A 462 18.46 -27.73 25.84
C VAL A 462 18.61 -28.73 24.69
N ASP A 463 19.83 -29.20 24.49
CA ASP A 463 20.19 -30.22 23.52
C ASP A 463 20.81 -31.41 24.23
N PHE A 464 20.32 -32.62 23.93
CA PHE A 464 20.83 -33.87 24.49
C PHE A 464 20.52 -35.05 23.54
N SER A 465 21.13 -36.21 23.78
CA SER A 465 20.89 -37.43 22.99
C SER A 465 20.35 -38.55 23.85
N VAL A 466 19.44 -39.36 23.31
CA VAL A 466 18.76 -40.45 24.03
C VAL A 466 18.82 -41.74 23.21
N GLY A 467 18.53 -42.87 23.86
CA GLY A 467 18.35 -44.15 23.16
C GLY A 467 17.00 -44.23 22.44
N ALA A 468 16.45 -45.43 22.33
CA ALA A 468 15.16 -45.66 21.67
C ALA A 468 13.98 -44.90 22.32
N GLU A 469 14.16 -44.34 23.52
CA GLU A 469 13.20 -43.43 24.16
C GLU A 469 12.87 -42.21 23.29
N GLY A 470 13.78 -41.78 22.41
CA GLY A 470 13.54 -40.65 21.50
C GLY A 470 12.37 -40.87 20.53
N LEU A 471 12.08 -42.13 20.16
CA LEU A 471 10.94 -42.49 19.29
C LEU A 471 9.57 -42.21 19.92
N ARG A 472 9.53 -41.95 21.23
CA ARG A 472 8.29 -41.61 21.95
C ARG A 472 7.86 -40.17 21.72
N HIS A 473 8.78 -39.33 21.27
CA HIS A 473 8.55 -37.90 21.18
C HIS A 473 8.13 -37.47 19.81
N VAL A 474 7.17 -36.55 19.80
CA VAL A 474 6.87 -35.69 18.65
C VAL A 474 7.22 -34.24 19.00
N PRO A 475 7.59 -33.41 18.01
CA PRO A 475 7.74 -31.98 18.23
C PRO A 475 6.53 -31.40 18.95
N GLY A 476 6.78 -30.68 20.03
CA GLY A 476 5.82 -29.99 20.88
C GLY A 476 5.41 -30.71 22.16
N ASP A 477 5.86 -31.95 22.38
CA ASP A 477 5.76 -32.62 23.68
C ASP A 477 6.45 -31.82 24.79
N VAL A 478 5.85 -31.78 25.98
CA VAL A 478 6.47 -31.19 27.16
C VAL A 478 7.23 -32.29 27.91
N ILE A 479 8.52 -32.09 28.11
CA ILE A 479 9.42 -32.97 28.84
C ILE A 479 9.97 -32.28 30.09
N GLU A 480 10.20 -33.05 31.14
CA GLU A 480 10.84 -32.58 32.36
C GLU A 480 12.32 -32.97 32.33
N VAL A 481 13.21 -32.02 32.65
CA VAL A 481 14.65 -32.25 32.74
C VAL A 481 15.12 -32.13 34.19
N CYS A 482 15.47 -33.26 34.79
CA CYS A 482 16.06 -33.37 36.12
C CYS A 482 17.58 -33.43 36.00
N ASP A 483 18.19 -32.26 35.82
CA ASP A 483 19.64 -32.10 35.66
C ASP A 483 20.33 -31.83 37.00
N GLU A 484 21.09 -32.83 37.47
CA GLU A 484 21.84 -32.79 38.72
C GLU A 484 23.01 -31.81 38.68
N ASP A 485 23.67 -31.65 37.52
CA ASP A 485 24.82 -30.75 37.36
C ASP A 485 24.36 -29.30 37.42
N TYR A 486 23.14 -29.02 36.92
CA TYR A 486 22.51 -27.71 37.05
C TYR A 486 21.99 -27.43 38.47
N ALA A 487 21.37 -28.43 39.12
CA ALA A 487 20.75 -28.26 40.43
C ALA A 487 21.73 -28.33 41.61
N GLY A 488 22.91 -28.95 41.42
CA GLY A 488 23.91 -29.18 42.46
C GLY A 488 23.50 -30.22 43.51
N ILE A 489 22.41 -30.96 43.27
CA ILE A 489 21.88 -32.02 44.14
C ILE A 489 21.34 -33.17 43.28
N SER A 490 21.23 -34.37 43.86
CA SER A 490 20.67 -35.51 43.14
C SER A 490 19.16 -35.36 42.93
N LEU A 491 18.75 -35.38 41.66
CA LEU A 491 17.37 -35.14 41.22
C LEU A 491 16.81 -36.28 40.38
N GLY A 492 17.59 -37.25 39.97
CA GLY A 492 17.08 -38.33 39.13
C GLY A 492 18.02 -39.51 39.05
N GLY A 493 17.47 -40.69 38.79
CA GLY A 493 18.22 -41.93 38.89
C GLY A 493 17.43 -43.12 38.36
N ARG A 494 17.83 -44.32 38.81
CA ARG A 494 17.12 -45.57 38.55
C ARG A 494 16.66 -46.22 39.84
N ILE A 495 15.53 -46.93 39.77
CA ILE A 495 15.02 -47.72 40.87
C ILE A 495 15.77 -49.06 40.89
N LEU A 496 16.35 -49.44 42.02
CA LEU A 496 17.03 -50.73 42.19
C LEU A 496 16.08 -51.85 42.63
N SER A 497 15.09 -51.55 43.47
CA SER A 497 14.07 -52.52 43.89
C SER A 497 12.76 -51.84 44.31
N VAL A 498 11.66 -52.58 44.22
CA VAL A 498 10.30 -52.11 44.50
C VAL A 498 9.60 -53.02 45.53
N ASP A 499 9.38 -52.55 46.76
CA ASP A 499 8.54 -53.22 47.76
C ASP A 499 7.12 -52.63 47.75
N ARG A 500 6.21 -53.28 47.03
CA ARG A 500 4.80 -52.85 46.89
C ARG A 500 4.00 -52.98 48.19
N ALA A 501 4.35 -53.92 49.08
CA ALA A 501 3.62 -54.12 50.33
C ALA A 501 3.91 -52.99 51.32
N ARG A 502 5.17 -52.54 51.40
CA ARG A 502 5.59 -51.46 52.29
C ARG A 502 5.57 -50.07 51.63
N ARG A 503 5.39 -50.01 50.31
CA ARG A 503 5.49 -48.81 49.46
C ARG A 503 6.87 -48.15 49.54
N ILE A 504 7.91 -48.98 49.48
CA ILE A 504 9.31 -48.54 49.56
C ILE A 504 9.98 -48.77 48.20
N LEU A 505 10.67 -47.73 47.72
CA LEU A 505 11.55 -47.77 46.56
C LEU A 505 13.00 -47.69 47.05
N THR A 506 13.87 -48.57 46.55
CA THR A 506 15.31 -48.41 46.77
C THR A 506 15.91 -47.73 45.55
N LEU A 507 16.52 -46.55 45.72
CA LEU A 507 17.13 -45.76 44.66
C LEU A 507 18.60 -46.15 44.44
N ASP A 508 19.14 -45.82 43.27
CA ASP A 508 20.54 -46.07 42.89
C ASP A 508 21.56 -45.12 43.53
N ARG A 509 21.07 -44.07 44.20
CA ARG A 509 21.88 -42.99 44.81
C ARG A 509 21.14 -42.35 45.98
N GLU A 510 21.89 -41.69 46.84
CA GLU A 510 21.35 -41.02 48.02
C GLU A 510 20.59 -39.73 47.65
N ILE A 511 19.46 -39.51 48.32
CA ILE A 511 18.66 -38.29 48.21
C ILE A 511 18.47 -37.67 49.60
N THR A 512 18.30 -36.35 49.65
CA THR A 512 18.03 -35.62 50.90
C THR A 512 16.72 -34.86 50.78
N LEU A 513 15.85 -35.01 51.79
CA LEU A 513 14.59 -34.26 51.84
C LEU A 513 14.79 -32.84 52.41
N PRO A 514 14.07 -31.84 51.89
CA PRO A 514 14.09 -30.49 52.44
C PRO A 514 13.41 -30.44 53.81
N SER A 515 13.78 -29.44 54.62
CA SER A 515 13.24 -29.25 55.98
C SER A 515 11.78 -28.78 56.01
N SER A 516 11.22 -28.35 54.88
CA SER A 516 9.81 -27.93 54.75
C SER A 516 9.31 -28.08 53.30
N GLY A 517 7.99 -28.22 53.15
CA GLY A 517 7.30 -28.42 51.87
C GLY A 517 7.14 -29.90 51.48
N THR A 518 6.30 -30.17 50.48
CA THR A 518 6.04 -31.53 49.99
C THR A 518 7.01 -31.87 48.86
N THR A 519 7.74 -32.97 49.03
CA THR A 519 8.57 -33.56 47.96
C THR A 519 7.78 -34.60 47.19
N LEU A 520 7.81 -34.55 45.86
CA LEU A 520 7.24 -35.59 45.00
C LEU A 520 8.36 -36.37 44.29
N ILE A 521 8.09 -37.63 44.00
CA ILE A 521 8.90 -38.46 43.11
C ILE A 521 8.06 -38.81 41.87
N SER A 522 8.60 -38.52 40.69
CA SER A 522 8.07 -38.88 39.37
C SER A 522 8.51 -40.31 39.05
N LEU A 523 7.55 -41.18 38.76
CA LEU A 523 7.74 -42.61 38.48
C LEU A 523 7.05 -42.97 37.17
N MET A 524 7.56 -43.99 36.46
CA MET A 524 6.93 -44.48 35.23
C MET A 524 5.87 -45.54 35.55
N ASP A 525 4.64 -45.32 35.12
CA ASP A 525 3.57 -46.34 35.22
C ASP A 525 3.64 -47.39 34.09
N GLY A 526 2.70 -48.34 34.09
CA GLY A 526 2.61 -49.43 33.11
C GLY A 526 2.25 -48.98 31.69
N GLU A 527 1.75 -47.76 31.51
CA GLU A 527 1.46 -47.16 30.20
C GLU A 527 2.64 -46.34 29.68
N GLY A 528 3.68 -46.18 30.50
CA GLY A 528 4.87 -45.40 30.17
C GLY A 528 4.66 -43.90 30.36
N LEU A 529 3.73 -43.49 31.22
CA LEU A 529 3.50 -42.09 31.59
C LEU A 529 4.12 -41.75 32.96
N PRO A 530 4.65 -40.53 33.12
CA PRO A 530 5.22 -40.08 34.38
C PRO A 530 4.12 -39.73 35.39
N VAL A 531 4.10 -40.43 36.53
CA VAL A 531 3.17 -40.23 37.64
C VAL A 531 3.92 -39.70 38.85
N SER A 532 3.52 -38.54 39.36
CA SER A 532 4.10 -37.94 40.57
C SER A 532 3.41 -38.45 41.84
N VAL A 533 4.22 -38.82 42.84
CA VAL A 533 3.75 -39.37 44.11
C VAL A 533 4.47 -38.70 45.28
N ASP A 534 3.75 -38.43 46.37
CA ASP A 534 4.34 -37.87 47.60
C ASP A 534 5.39 -38.80 48.23
N VAL A 535 6.54 -38.23 48.58
CA VAL A 535 7.56 -38.88 49.40
C VAL A 535 7.23 -38.66 50.88
N GLN A 536 7.04 -39.74 51.63
CA GLN A 536 6.66 -39.72 53.03
C GLN A 536 7.86 -39.74 53.97
N SER A 537 8.89 -40.53 53.65
CA SER A 537 10.13 -40.61 54.43
C SER A 537 11.28 -41.16 53.58
N VAL A 538 12.51 -40.88 54.00
CA VAL A 538 13.73 -41.45 53.41
C VAL A 538 14.55 -42.08 54.54
N THR A 539 14.95 -43.34 54.37
CA THR A 539 15.81 -44.10 55.29
C THR A 539 17.16 -44.37 54.61
N ASP A 540 18.26 -44.16 55.34
CA ASP A 540 19.63 -44.37 54.86
C ASP A 540 19.96 -43.65 53.53
N GLY A 541 19.26 -42.56 53.23
CA GLY A 541 19.42 -41.79 51.99
C GLY A 541 18.88 -42.46 50.72
N VAL A 542 18.68 -43.78 50.68
CA VAL A 542 18.33 -44.53 49.45
C VAL A 542 16.98 -45.24 49.48
N GLN A 543 16.40 -45.48 50.65
CA GLN A 543 15.09 -46.13 50.78
C GLN A 543 13.99 -45.08 50.94
N VAL A 544 13.14 -44.95 49.94
CA VAL A 544 12.12 -43.90 49.87
C VAL A 544 10.74 -44.52 50.05
N GLN A 545 10.06 -44.15 51.13
CA GLN A 545 8.67 -44.52 51.34
C GLN A 545 7.74 -43.51 50.65
N VAL A 546 6.84 -44.01 49.80
CA VAL A 546 5.93 -43.18 48.99
C VAL A 546 4.47 -43.40 49.37
N SER A 547 3.59 -42.44 49.05
CA SER A 547 2.17 -42.55 49.37
C SER A 547 1.45 -43.70 48.64
N ARG A 548 1.86 -44.00 47.40
CA ARG A 548 1.42 -45.17 46.62
C ARG A 548 2.50 -45.57 45.59
N ILE A 549 2.54 -46.83 45.17
CA ILE A 549 3.35 -47.24 44.01
C ILE A 549 2.39 -47.43 42.83
N PRO A 550 2.48 -46.62 41.76
CA PRO A 550 1.67 -46.81 40.56
C PRO A 550 1.79 -48.24 39.98
N ASP A 551 0.73 -48.69 39.32
CA ASP A 551 0.75 -49.98 38.63
C ASP A 551 1.75 -49.93 37.48
N GLY A 552 2.52 -50.99 37.31
CA GLY A 552 3.54 -51.09 36.25
C GLY A 552 4.92 -50.49 36.55
N VAL A 553 5.12 -49.78 37.67
CA VAL A 553 6.48 -49.37 38.10
C VAL A 553 7.41 -50.58 38.22
N ALA A 554 8.54 -50.56 37.54
CA ALA A 554 9.46 -51.68 37.43
C ALA A 554 10.86 -51.35 37.99
N GLU A 555 11.61 -52.38 38.36
CA GLU A 555 13.04 -52.23 38.66
C GLU A 555 13.78 -51.70 37.42
N TYR A 556 14.82 -50.90 37.65
CA TYR A 556 15.59 -50.16 36.67
C TYR A 556 14.85 -49.06 35.89
N SER A 557 13.58 -48.80 36.21
CA SER A 557 12.88 -47.63 35.66
C SER A 557 13.48 -46.32 36.19
N VAL A 558 13.27 -45.26 35.43
CA VAL A 558 13.77 -43.92 35.79
C VAL A 558 12.88 -43.31 36.86
N TRP A 559 13.49 -42.52 37.75
CA TRP A 559 12.77 -41.66 38.69
C TRP A 559 13.34 -40.24 38.62
N GLY A 560 12.49 -39.25 38.93
CA GLY A 560 12.88 -37.84 39.08
C GLY A 560 12.28 -37.22 40.34
N LEU A 561 13.02 -36.38 41.06
CA LEU A 561 12.55 -35.69 42.25
C LEU A 561 12.06 -34.28 41.93
N LYS A 562 10.93 -33.92 42.54
CA LYS A 562 10.32 -32.60 42.51
C LYS A 562 10.37 -32.03 43.92
N LEU A 563 11.31 -31.14 44.15
CA LEU A 563 11.52 -30.50 45.45
C LEU A 563 10.74 -29.19 45.54
N PRO A 564 10.14 -28.85 46.70
CA PRO A 564 9.45 -27.58 46.92
C PRO A 564 10.38 -26.36 46.80
N SER A 565 11.67 -26.54 47.02
CA SER A 565 12.70 -25.49 46.93
C SER A 565 13.24 -25.27 45.52
N LEU A 566 12.87 -26.11 44.55
CA LEU A 566 13.36 -26.01 43.17
C LEU A 566 12.19 -25.89 42.20
N ARG A 567 12.34 -24.99 41.22
CA ARG A 567 11.40 -24.91 40.12
C ARG A 567 11.61 -26.10 39.18
N GLN A 568 10.52 -26.77 38.82
CA GLN A 568 10.56 -27.80 37.77
C GLN A 568 11.06 -27.18 36.46
N ARG A 569 11.95 -27.90 35.79
CA ARG A 569 12.50 -27.47 34.50
C ARG A 569 11.77 -28.22 33.40
N LEU A 570 10.76 -27.56 32.86
CA LEU A 570 9.99 -28.07 31.74
C LEU A 570 10.57 -27.51 30.44
N PHE A 571 10.62 -28.35 29.42
CA PHE A 571 11.05 -27.98 28.08
C PHE A 571 10.05 -28.56 27.07
N ARG A 572 9.71 -27.78 26.05
CA ARG A 572 8.91 -28.22 24.91
C ARG A 572 9.85 -28.70 23.82
N CYS A 573 9.72 -29.95 23.40
CA CYS A 573 10.48 -30.51 22.29
C CYS A 573 10.21 -29.71 21.00
N VAL A 574 11.23 -29.37 20.24
CA VAL A 574 11.11 -28.65 18.96
C VAL A 574 11.61 -29.51 17.81
N ALA A 575 12.61 -30.37 18.06
CA ALA A 575 13.13 -31.29 17.07
C ALA A 575 13.55 -32.63 17.71
N VAL A 576 13.29 -33.70 16.96
CA VAL A 576 13.77 -35.06 17.22
C VAL A 576 14.51 -35.51 15.95
N ARG A 577 15.78 -35.88 16.07
CA ARG A 577 16.61 -36.30 14.93
C ARG A 577 17.31 -37.62 15.24
N GLU A 578 17.16 -38.60 14.36
CA GLU A 578 17.95 -39.83 14.41
C GLU A 578 19.41 -39.57 13.99
N ASN A 579 20.36 -40.08 14.76
CA ASN A 579 21.79 -40.03 14.48
C ASN A 579 22.25 -41.35 13.83
N ASP A 580 23.40 -41.32 13.15
CA ASP A 580 23.96 -42.50 12.46
C ASP A 580 24.29 -43.68 13.39
N ASP A 581 24.43 -43.43 14.69
CA ASP A 581 24.72 -44.42 15.73
C ASP A 581 23.45 -45.06 16.34
N GLY A 582 22.26 -44.70 15.83
CA GLY A 582 20.96 -45.19 16.33
C GLY A 582 20.46 -44.49 17.60
N THR A 583 21.14 -43.42 18.05
CA THR A 583 20.64 -42.53 19.10
C THR A 583 19.74 -41.43 18.49
N TYR A 584 18.95 -40.77 19.34
CA TYR A 584 18.09 -39.67 18.93
C TYR A 584 18.54 -38.38 19.62
N ALA A 585 18.87 -37.35 18.84
CA ALA A 585 19.09 -36.00 19.32
C ALA A 585 17.74 -35.31 19.57
N ILE A 586 17.59 -34.76 20.77
CA ILE A 586 16.43 -33.98 21.21
C ILE A 586 16.87 -32.54 21.42
N THR A 587 16.18 -31.62 20.74
CA THR A 587 16.29 -30.16 20.98
C THR A 587 14.97 -29.68 21.55
N ALA A 588 15.01 -29.02 22.71
CA ALA A 588 13.82 -28.54 23.39
C ALA A 588 14.01 -27.13 23.96
N VAL A 589 12.98 -26.29 23.87
CA VAL A 589 12.97 -24.91 24.37
C VAL A 589 12.27 -24.86 25.72
N GLN A 590 12.76 -24.04 26.64
CA GLN A 590 12.18 -23.88 27.96
C GLN A 590 10.67 -23.62 27.88
N HIS A 591 9.89 -24.31 28.70
CA HIS A 591 8.45 -24.14 28.77
C HIS A 591 8.03 -23.61 30.15
N VAL A 592 7.22 -22.55 30.16
CA VAL A 592 6.70 -21.95 31.38
C VAL A 592 5.17 -22.01 31.36
N PRO A 593 4.54 -22.98 32.06
CA PRO A 593 3.08 -23.15 32.01
C PRO A 593 2.29 -21.92 32.47
N GLU A 594 2.84 -21.13 33.40
CA GLU A 594 2.18 -19.92 33.91
C GLU A 594 2.06 -18.81 32.84
N LYS A 595 2.85 -18.88 31.75
CA LYS A 595 2.86 -17.91 30.64
C LYS A 595 1.45 -17.64 30.11
N GLU A 596 0.65 -18.68 29.94
CA GLU A 596 -0.72 -18.55 29.43
C GLU A 596 -1.61 -17.73 30.35
N SER A 597 -1.60 -18.03 31.65
CA SER A 597 -2.38 -17.27 32.62
C SER A 597 -1.99 -15.79 32.68
N ILE A 598 -0.69 -15.47 32.51
CA ILE A 598 -0.20 -14.09 32.46
C ILE A 598 -0.73 -13.38 31.21
N VAL A 599 -0.78 -14.07 30.08
CA VAL A 599 -1.24 -13.50 28.81
C VAL A 599 -2.77 -13.32 28.81
N ASP A 600 -3.52 -14.34 29.22
CA ASP A 600 -4.99 -14.33 29.24
C ASP A 600 -5.53 -13.22 30.15
N ASN A 601 -4.84 -12.91 31.27
CA ASN A 601 -5.22 -11.84 32.20
C ASN A 601 -4.47 -10.51 31.97
N GLY A 602 -3.67 -10.42 30.91
CA GLY A 602 -2.75 -9.29 30.71
C GLY A 602 -3.37 -8.06 30.04
N ALA A 603 -4.58 -8.16 29.50
CA ALA A 603 -5.27 -7.06 28.84
C ALA A 603 -6.12 -6.26 29.86
N SER A 604 -5.99 -4.93 29.83
CA SER A 604 -6.83 -4.00 30.58
C SER A 604 -6.98 -2.71 29.78
N PHE A 605 -8.21 -2.35 29.45
CA PHE A 605 -8.58 -1.20 28.62
C PHE A 605 -9.63 -0.35 29.33
N ASP A 606 -9.72 0.92 28.96
CA ASP A 606 -10.80 1.78 29.43
C ASP A 606 -12.15 1.34 28.81
N PRO A 607 -13.26 1.36 29.59
CA PRO A 607 -14.57 0.91 29.11
C PRO A 607 -15.06 1.67 27.86
N GLN A 608 -15.76 0.96 26.97
CA GLN A 608 -16.28 1.53 25.71
C GLN A 608 -17.30 2.66 25.97
N PRO A 609 -17.16 3.85 25.35
CA PRO A 609 -18.23 4.84 25.32
C PRO A 609 -19.37 4.36 24.43
N GLY A 610 -20.63 4.55 24.87
CA GLY A 610 -21.83 3.99 24.24
C GLY A 610 -22.24 4.53 22.86
N THR A 611 -21.35 5.22 22.13
CA THR A 611 -21.64 5.76 20.78
C THR A 611 -20.74 5.12 19.72
N ILE A 612 -21.35 4.49 18.71
CA ILE A 612 -20.73 3.67 17.64
C ILE A 612 -20.02 4.53 16.56
N HIS A 613 -20.03 5.86 16.69
CA HIS A 613 -19.32 6.74 15.76
C HIS A 613 -17.84 6.87 16.11
N GLY A 614 -17.08 5.87 15.68
CA GLY A 614 -15.68 5.91 15.24
C GLY A 614 -14.73 6.81 16.01
N THR A 615 -14.13 6.28 17.07
CA THR A 615 -12.90 6.78 17.71
C THR A 615 -11.66 6.49 16.85
N VAL A 616 -11.72 6.73 15.54
CA VAL A 616 -10.57 6.47 14.64
C VAL A 616 -9.45 7.46 14.98
N PRO A 617 -8.24 7.00 15.39
CA PRO A 617 -7.13 7.92 15.59
C PRO A 617 -6.83 8.67 14.28
N PRO A 618 -6.85 10.01 14.27
CA PRO A 618 -6.62 10.76 13.03
C PRO A 618 -5.18 10.61 12.54
N ALA A 619 -4.98 10.58 11.22
CA ALA A 619 -3.64 10.60 10.64
C ALA A 619 -2.91 11.91 10.99
N ILE A 620 -1.61 11.81 11.28
CA ILE A 620 -0.76 12.97 11.53
C ILE A 620 -0.24 13.50 10.19
N GLN A 621 -0.40 14.80 9.94
CA GLN A 621 0.07 15.49 8.74
C GLN A 621 0.97 16.66 9.09
N HIS A 622 1.85 17.06 8.16
CA HIS A 622 2.74 18.22 8.28
C HIS A 622 3.57 18.27 9.57
N LEU A 623 4.04 17.11 10.04
CA LEU A 623 4.93 17.06 11.21
C LEU A 623 6.23 17.82 10.92
N THR A 624 6.42 18.94 11.61
CA THR A 624 7.58 19.82 11.50
C THR A 624 8.24 20.04 12.85
N THR A 625 9.54 20.32 12.83
CA THR A 625 10.34 20.60 14.03
C THR A 625 11.15 21.87 13.84
N GLU A 626 11.11 22.75 14.83
CA GLU A 626 11.84 24.02 14.85
C GLU A 626 12.81 24.03 16.05
N ILE A 627 14.09 24.32 15.79
CA ILE A 627 15.14 24.37 16.82
C ILE A 627 15.25 25.80 17.36
N LEU A 628 15.17 25.93 18.68
CA LEU A 628 15.31 27.18 19.41
C LEU A 628 16.50 27.06 20.37
N ALA A 629 17.35 28.08 20.41
CA ALA A 629 18.45 28.17 21.37
C ALA A 629 18.11 29.29 22.36
N GLU A 630 17.94 28.94 23.63
CA GLU A 630 17.59 29.88 24.70
C GLU A 630 18.47 29.59 25.92
N GLU A 631 19.23 30.59 26.40
CA GLU A 631 20.08 30.50 27.61
C GLU A 631 21.04 29.29 27.66
N GLY A 632 21.60 28.89 26.51
CA GLY A 632 22.57 27.79 26.43
C GLY A 632 21.97 26.38 26.46
N GLN A 633 20.64 26.26 26.39
CA GLN A 633 19.94 24.98 26.16
C GLN A 633 19.23 24.97 24.82
N TYR A 634 19.24 23.82 24.15
CA TYR A 634 18.48 23.63 22.92
C TYR A 634 17.08 23.12 23.23
N GLN A 635 16.09 23.79 22.66
CA GLN A 635 14.69 23.42 22.70
C GLN A 635 14.24 23.07 21.28
N VAL A 636 13.29 22.15 21.15
CA VAL A 636 12.69 21.80 19.87
C VAL A 636 11.18 21.90 19.99
N LEU A 637 10.58 22.73 19.16
CA LEU A 637 9.13 22.84 19.03
C LEU A 637 8.67 21.96 17.87
N ALA A 638 7.88 20.94 18.18
CA ALA A 638 7.22 20.10 17.20
C ALA A 638 5.79 20.61 16.96
N ARG A 639 5.37 20.64 15.69
CA ARG A 639 4.00 21.00 15.27
C ARG A 639 3.50 20.03 14.21
N TRP A 640 2.22 19.71 14.24
CA TRP A 640 1.56 18.86 13.25
C TRP A 640 0.09 19.26 13.11
N ASP A 641 -0.58 18.69 12.11
CA ASP A 641 -2.01 18.85 11.88
C ASP A 641 -2.69 17.47 11.80
N THR A 642 -4.01 17.48 11.91
CA THR A 642 -4.85 16.29 11.66
C THR A 642 -5.93 16.65 10.64
N PRO A 643 -6.25 15.78 9.66
CA PRO A 643 -7.25 16.09 8.63
C PRO A 643 -8.67 16.13 9.19
N ARG A 644 -8.91 15.60 10.40
CA ARG A 644 -10.18 15.62 11.12
C ARG A 644 -9.94 15.79 12.61
N VAL A 645 -10.75 16.63 13.26
CA VAL A 645 -10.74 16.78 14.72
C VAL A 645 -11.56 15.67 15.34
N VAL A 646 -10.90 14.75 16.04
CA VAL A 646 -11.56 13.65 16.76
C VAL A 646 -11.66 14.02 18.23
N LYS A 647 -12.90 14.05 18.76
CA LYS A 647 -13.15 14.41 20.15
C LYS A 647 -12.49 13.39 21.08
N GLY A 648 -11.58 13.84 21.95
CA GLY A 648 -10.84 12.98 22.88
C GLY A 648 -9.58 12.32 22.29
N ALA A 649 -9.15 12.71 21.08
CA ALA A 649 -7.83 12.33 20.59
C ALA A 649 -6.72 13.08 21.35
N SER A 650 -5.69 12.34 21.72
CA SER A 650 -4.42 12.83 22.25
C SER A 650 -3.27 12.38 21.35
N PHE A 651 -2.06 12.83 21.61
CA PHE A 651 -0.90 12.55 20.79
C PHE A 651 0.22 11.98 21.66
N SER A 652 0.76 10.83 21.25
CA SER A 652 1.95 10.24 21.84
C SER A 652 3.16 10.63 20.99
N LEU A 653 4.12 11.28 21.62
CA LEU A 653 5.37 11.72 21.01
C LEU A 653 6.54 10.92 21.57
N ARG A 654 7.45 10.54 20.68
CA ARG A 654 8.68 9.84 21.02
C ARG A 654 9.86 10.48 20.32
N LEU A 655 10.83 10.96 21.10
CA LEU A 655 12.05 11.56 20.61
C LEU A 655 13.23 10.62 20.87
N ASN A 656 13.88 10.14 19.82
CA ASN A 656 15.09 9.32 19.89
C ASN A 656 16.31 10.12 19.41
N VAL A 657 17.49 9.82 19.93
CA VAL A 657 18.80 10.33 19.47
C VAL A 657 19.60 9.19 18.84
N ALA A 658 20.23 9.46 17.70
CA ALA A 658 21.15 8.51 17.07
C ALA A 658 22.47 8.47 17.87
N ALA A 659 22.80 7.31 18.42
CA ALA A 659 24.05 7.07 19.13
C ALA A 659 25.22 6.78 18.15
N GLU A 660 26.45 6.88 18.63
CA GLU A 660 27.67 6.67 17.82
C GLU A 660 27.80 5.25 17.24
N ASP A 661 27.15 4.27 17.89
CA ASP A 661 27.06 2.87 17.44
C ASP A 661 25.97 2.64 16.36
N GLY A 662 25.28 3.71 15.93
CA GLY A 662 24.20 3.66 14.95
C GLY A 662 22.83 3.26 15.52
N SER A 663 22.71 3.04 16.83
CA SER A 663 21.44 2.72 17.49
C SER A 663 20.64 3.97 17.88
N ASP A 664 19.31 3.89 17.84
CA ASP A 664 18.42 4.95 18.33
C ASP A 664 18.17 4.78 19.83
N ARG A 665 18.55 5.78 20.64
CA ARG A 665 18.28 5.80 22.09
C ARG A 665 17.12 6.73 22.41
N LEU A 666 16.17 6.28 23.23
CA LEU A 666 15.05 7.12 23.66
C LEU A 666 15.55 8.27 24.55
N VAL A 667 15.24 9.50 24.16
CA VAL A 667 15.57 10.72 24.91
C VAL A 667 14.38 11.15 25.75
N SER A 668 13.18 11.17 25.14
CA SER A 668 11.97 11.63 25.79
C SER A 668 10.72 11.03 25.15
N SER A 669 9.72 10.75 25.96
CA SER A 669 8.35 10.43 25.53
C SER A 669 7.38 11.40 26.20
N ALA A 670 6.38 11.86 25.45
CA ALA A 670 5.38 12.78 25.96
C ALA A 670 3.99 12.47 25.41
N GLY A 671 2.96 12.71 26.22
CA GLY A 671 1.57 12.73 25.80
C GLY A 671 1.04 14.16 25.83
N THR A 672 0.34 14.61 24.78
CA THR A 672 -0.30 15.93 24.76
C THR A 672 -1.64 15.88 24.03
N PRO A 673 -2.68 16.62 24.48
CA PRO A 673 -3.90 16.81 23.69
C PRO A 673 -3.73 17.85 22.56
N ASP A 674 -2.66 18.65 22.61
CA ASP A 674 -2.41 19.73 21.66
C ASP A 674 -1.67 19.23 20.42
N THR A 675 -1.85 19.88 19.28
CA THR A 675 -1.12 19.56 18.03
C THR A 675 0.30 20.14 17.96
N GLN A 676 0.85 20.50 19.11
CA GLN A 676 2.22 20.97 19.27
C GLN A 676 2.80 20.52 20.60
N TYR A 677 4.12 20.31 20.64
CA TYR A 677 4.82 19.95 21.86
C TYR A 677 6.25 20.50 21.85
N ARG A 678 6.75 20.89 23.02
CA ARG A 678 8.09 21.47 23.17
C ARG A 678 8.99 20.57 24.01
N PHE A 679 10.04 20.05 23.37
CA PHE A 679 11.14 19.37 24.04
C PHE A 679 12.17 20.40 24.53
N ARG A 680 12.70 20.21 25.75
CA ARG A 680 13.67 21.12 26.38
C ARG A 680 14.88 20.33 26.88
N GLY A 681 16.01 21.03 27.06
CA GLY A 681 17.23 20.44 27.63
C GLY A 681 17.91 19.43 26.69
N LEU A 682 17.77 19.61 25.37
CA LEU A 682 18.38 18.72 24.40
C LEU A 682 19.86 19.05 24.20
N THR A 683 20.69 18.03 24.01
CA THR A 683 22.12 18.17 23.68
C THR A 683 22.32 18.22 22.17
N PRO A 684 23.47 18.71 21.66
CA PRO A 684 23.82 18.54 20.25
C PRO A 684 23.78 17.05 19.83
N GLY A 685 23.19 16.76 18.68
CA GLY A 685 22.97 15.39 18.20
C GLY A 685 21.96 15.30 17.06
N ARG A 686 21.85 14.12 16.45
CA ARG A 686 20.84 13.81 15.41
C ARG A 686 19.65 13.11 16.07
N TYR A 687 18.45 13.64 15.83
CA TYR A 687 17.24 13.19 16.49
C TYR A 687 16.19 12.73 15.48
N THR A 688 15.39 11.74 15.89
CA THR A 688 14.19 11.29 15.18
C THR A 688 12.99 11.48 16.11
N LEU A 689 12.04 12.33 15.70
CA LEU A 689 10.76 12.50 16.39
C LEU A 689 9.70 11.65 15.69
N SER A 690 8.92 10.89 16.46
CA SER A 690 7.73 10.19 15.99
C SER A 690 6.51 10.63 16.78
N VAL A 691 5.38 10.87 16.09
CA VAL A 691 4.11 11.29 16.68
C VAL A 691 3.01 10.34 16.22
N ARG A 692 2.18 9.88 17.15
CA ARG A 692 0.99 9.05 16.90
C ARG A 692 -0.23 9.71 17.50
N ALA A 693 -1.35 9.68 16.79
CA ALA A 693 -2.63 9.97 17.41
C ALA A 693 -3.05 8.78 18.27
N VAL A 694 -3.61 9.07 19.44
CA VAL A 694 -4.12 8.11 20.40
C VAL A 694 -5.56 8.49 20.70
N ASN A 695 -6.51 7.60 20.45
CA ASN A 695 -7.90 7.88 20.78
C ASN A 695 -8.14 7.75 22.30
N SER A 696 -9.37 8.07 22.72
CA SER A 696 -9.78 7.97 24.13
C SER A 696 -9.77 6.55 24.71
N GLN A 697 -9.53 5.53 23.88
CA GLN A 697 -9.44 4.11 24.27
C GLN A 697 -7.98 3.63 24.33
N GLY A 698 -7.01 4.49 24.02
CA GLY A 698 -5.59 4.12 23.95
C GLY A 698 -5.15 3.45 22.64
N GLN A 699 -6.05 3.29 21.65
CA GLN A 699 -5.67 2.80 20.33
C GLN A 699 -4.80 3.84 19.63
N GLN A 700 -3.73 3.38 18.96
CA GLN A 700 -2.78 4.26 18.28
C GLN A 700 -2.97 4.21 16.77
N GLY A 701 -2.97 5.37 16.14
CA GLY A 701 -2.87 5.49 14.68
C GLY A 701 -1.43 5.32 14.19
N ASP A 702 -1.28 5.38 12.87
CA ASP A 702 0.03 5.31 12.23
C ASP A 702 0.99 6.43 12.71
N PRO A 703 2.28 6.11 12.94
CA PRO A 703 3.27 7.14 13.27
C PRO A 703 3.59 8.02 12.07
N ALA A 704 3.63 9.33 12.29
CA ALA A 704 4.40 10.25 11.46
C ALA A 704 5.75 10.51 12.11
N SER A 705 6.83 10.47 11.32
CA SER A 705 8.19 10.69 11.82
C SER A 705 8.92 11.77 11.03
N THR A 706 9.78 12.52 11.70
CA THR A 706 10.67 13.52 11.10
C THR A 706 12.04 13.50 11.77
N GLN A 707 13.08 13.87 11.03
CA GLN A 707 14.46 13.90 11.51
C GLN A 707 15.00 15.33 11.54
N PHE A 708 15.75 15.67 12.59
CA PHE A 708 16.42 16.96 12.73
C PHE A 708 17.76 16.82 13.44
N SER A 709 18.67 17.80 13.25
CA SER A 709 20.00 17.80 13.87
C SER A 709 20.21 19.08 14.66
N ILE A 710 20.68 18.96 15.90
CA ILE A 710 21.16 20.08 16.71
C ILE A 710 22.68 20.12 16.56
N SER A 711 23.18 20.83 15.55
CA SER A 711 24.62 20.95 15.26
C SER A 711 24.95 22.28 14.56
N ALA A 712 26.18 22.76 14.72
CA ALA A 712 26.69 23.88 13.93
C ALA A 712 26.68 23.51 12.43
N PRO A 713 26.48 24.49 11.53
CA PRO A 713 26.36 24.20 10.11
C PRO A 713 27.73 23.89 9.50
N ALA A 714 27.75 23.09 8.43
CA ALA A 714 28.96 22.87 7.65
C ALA A 714 29.37 24.15 6.90
N ALA A 715 30.67 24.32 6.68
CA ALA A 715 31.17 25.43 5.87
C ALA A 715 30.64 25.36 4.43
N PRO A 716 30.48 26.50 3.73
CA PRO A 716 30.14 26.49 2.30
C PRO A 716 31.07 25.54 1.52
N SER A 717 30.52 24.73 0.62
CA SER A 717 31.33 23.81 -0.18
C SER A 717 32.20 24.54 -1.20
N PHE A 718 31.67 25.62 -1.76
CA PHE A 718 32.40 26.57 -2.59
C PHE A 718 31.63 27.90 -2.66
N ILE A 719 32.30 28.94 -3.16
CA ILE A 719 31.70 30.26 -3.36
C ILE A 719 31.73 30.55 -4.86
N GLU A 720 30.56 30.79 -5.44
CA GLU A 720 30.42 31.21 -6.82
C GLU A 720 30.61 32.73 -6.90
N LEU A 721 31.60 33.18 -7.69
CA LEU A 721 31.88 34.59 -7.91
C LEU A 721 31.49 34.99 -9.34
N THR A 722 30.58 35.96 -9.46
CA THR A 722 30.14 36.52 -10.75
C THR A 722 30.74 37.91 -10.96
N PRO A 723 31.67 38.09 -11.93
CA PRO A 723 32.24 39.40 -12.25
C PRO A 723 31.21 40.34 -12.88
N GLY A 724 31.18 41.59 -12.43
CA GLY A 724 30.46 42.69 -13.09
C GLY A 724 31.36 43.90 -13.32
N TYR A 725 30.84 44.94 -13.97
CA TYR A 725 31.59 46.20 -14.16
C TYR A 725 31.67 46.95 -12.81
N PHE A 726 32.90 47.11 -12.27
CA PHE A 726 33.17 47.72 -10.95
C PHE A 726 32.52 47.00 -9.76
N GLN A 727 32.12 45.73 -9.94
CA GLN A 727 31.47 44.93 -8.90
C GLN A 727 31.78 43.44 -9.01
N ILE A 728 31.67 42.72 -7.90
CA ILE A 728 31.79 41.26 -7.82
C ILE A 728 30.65 40.74 -6.95
N THR A 729 29.90 39.75 -7.44
CA THR A 729 28.83 39.09 -6.68
C THR A 729 29.33 37.76 -6.12
N ALA A 730 29.21 37.56 -4.81
CA ALA A 730 29.58 36.33 -4.13
C ALA A 730 28.34 35.56 -3.67
N THR A 731 28.22 34.31 -4.12
CA THR A 731 27.10 33.42 -3.81
C THR A 731 27.63 32.09 -3.23
N PRO A 732 27.53 31.87 -1.91
CA PRO A 732 27.95 30.62 -1.28
C PRO A 732 27.03 29.45 -1.69
N ARG A 733 27.61 28.26 -1.85
CA ARG A 733 26.86 27.02 -2.11
C ARG A 733 27.14 25.99 -1.02
N GLN A 734 26.12 25.23 -0.61
CA GLN A 734 26.29 24.10 0.32
C GLN A 734 26.37 22.78 -0.44
N ALA A 735 27.07 21.80 0.13
CA ALA A 735 27.04 20.43 -0.34
C ALA A 735 25.66 19.77 -0.12
N VAL A 736 24.99 20.11 0.98
CA VAL A 736 23.63 19.68 1.32
C VAL A 736 22.82 20.92 1.68
N TYR A 737 21.66 21.09 1.05
CA TYR A 737 20.79 22.23 1.31
C TYR A 737 20.23 22.18 2.73
N ASP A 738 20.50 23.20 3.53
CA ASP A 738 19.93 23.41 4.85
C ASP A 738 19.20 24.76 4.88
N PRO A 739 17.86 24.77 5.00
CA PRO A 739 17.06 26.00 4.98
C PRO A 739 17.27 26.89 6.21
N THR A 740 17.90 26.38 7.27
CA THR A 740 18.17 27.13 8.51
C THR A 740 19.49 27.91 8.47
N VAL A 741 20.29 27.74 7.41
CA VAL A 741 21.62 28.35 7.29
C VAL A 741 21.56 29.72 6.61
N GLN A 742 22.23 30.69 7.22
CA GLN A 742 22.55 32.00 6.67
C GLN A 742 24.07 32.11 6.45
N TYR A 743 24.53 33.12 5.70
CA TYR A 743 25.96 33.36 5.51
C TYR A 743 26.36 34.75 5.97
N GLU A 744 27.48 34.82 6.68
CA GLU A 744 28.13 36.08 7.03
C GLU A 744 29.27 36.36 6.02
N PHE A 745 29.35 37.57 5.48
CA PHE A 745 30.29 37.94 4.39
C PHE A 745 31.33 38.96 4.85
N TRP A 746 32.59 38.74 4.45
CA TRP A 746 33.71 39.67 4.62
C TRP A 746 34.45 39.89 3.30
N PHE A 747 35.01 41.09 3.14
CA PHE A 747 35.68 41.54 1.92
C PHE A 747 37.01 42.23 2.22
N SER A 748 38.03 41.94 1.41
CA SER A 748 39.36 42.55 1.51
C SER A 748 39.99 42.81 0.13
N ASP A 749 40.74 43.92 0.03
CA ASP A 749 41.52 44.30 -1.16
C ASP A 749 42.90 43.61 -1.23
N ALA A 750 43.25 42.85 -0.19
CA ALA A 750 44.48 42.07 -0.07
C ALA A 750 44.20 40.72 0.63
N GLN A 751 44.94 39.67 0.27
CA GLN A 751 44.78 38.36 0.88
C GLN A 751 45.17 38.40 2.36
N ILE A 752 44.39 37.70 3.19
CA ILE A 752 44.62 37.52 4.61
C ILE A 752 45.11 36.08 4.77
N THR A 753 46.40 35.91 5.04
CA THR A 753 47.04 34.59 5.09
C THR A 753 46.65 33.76 6.32
N ASP A 754 46.19 34.40 7.40
CA ASP A 754 45.68 33.76 8.60
C ASP A 754 44.17 33.99 8.73
N ILE A 755 43.39 32.93 8.52
CA ILE A 755 41.93 32.97 8.50
C ILE A 755 41.31 33.43 9.83
N HIS A 756 42.04 33.33 10.95
CA HIS A 756 41.57 33.81 12.25
C HIS A 756 41.60 35.34 12.37
N GLN A 757 42.31 36.03 11.47
CA GLN A 757 42.40 37.48 11.45
C GLN A 757 41.33 38.14 10.57
N VAL A 758 40.52 37.36 9.85
CA VAL A 758 39.48 37.85 8.93
C VAL A 758 38.53 38.83 9.60
N GLU A 759 38.07 38.54 10.83
CA GLU A 759 37.11 39.41 11.53
C GLU A 759 37.70 40.79 11.88
N ASN A 760 39.02 40.90 12.00
CA ASN A 760 39.71 42.14 12.35
C ASN A 760 40.31 42.87 11.14
N ALA A 761 40.69 42.14 10.07
CA ALA A 761 41.43 42.66 8.93
C ALA A 761 40.61 42.78 7.63
N ALA A 762 39.49 42.06 7.52
CA ALA A 762 38.55 42.22 6.40
C ALA A 762 37.34 43.07 6.80
N ARG A 763 36.76 43.78 5.83
CA ARG A 763 35.53 44.56 6.04
C ARG A 763 34.33 43.62 6.09
N TYR A 764 33.62 43.62 7.22
CA TYR A 764 32.33 42.94 7.32
C TYR A 764 31.30 43.59 6.40
N LEU A 765 30.63 42.77 5.61
CA LEU A 765 29.63 43.20 4.64
C LEU A 765 28.21 43.04 5.21
N GLY A 766 27.90 41.90 5.82
CA GLY A 766 26.61 41.62 6.42
C GLY A 766 26.25 40.14 6.38
N THR A 767 25.03 39.82 6.81
CA THR A 767 24.44 38.47 6.74
C THR A 767 23.41 38.42 5.61
N ALA A 768 23.57 37.50 4.66
CA ALA A 768 22.67 37.36 3.51
C ALA A 768 22.79 35.97 2.86
N LEU A 769 22.07 35.72 1.77
CA LEU A 769 22.26 34.52 0.92
C LEU A 769 23.30 34.75 -0.20
N TYR A 770 23.54 36.00 -0.58
CA TYR A 770 24.59 36.43 -1.50
C TYR A 770 24.97 37.87 -1.18
N TRP A 771 26.12 38.33 -1.68
CA TRP A 771 26.54 39.72 -1.52
C TRP A 771 27.09 40.31 -2.81
N ILE A 772 26.80 41.59 -3.08
CA ILE A 772 27.38 42.34 -4.20
C ILE A 772 28.37 43.36 -3.63
N ALA A 773 29.67 43.15 -3.84
CA ALA A 773 30.67 44.15 -3.53
C ALA A 773 30.82 45.08 -4.75
N ALA A 774 30.30 46.30 -4.67
CA ALA A 774 30.41 47.32 -5.70
C ALA A 774 31.13 48.56 -5.13
N SER A 775 32.15 49.07 -5.83
CA SER A 775 32.87 50.28 -5.42
C SER A 775 33.68 50.85 -6.58
N VAL A 776 33.88 52.18 -6.58
CA VAL A 776 34.84 52.87 -7.47
C VAL A 776 36.28 52.36 -7.29
N ASN A 777 36.58 51.71 -6.17
CA ASN A 777 37.90 51.15 -5.88
C ASN A 777 38.07 49.71 -6.40
N ILE A 778 37.00 49.05 -6.86
CA ILE A 778 37.07 47.73 -7.49
C ILE A 778 37.46 47.89 -8.95
N ARG A 779 38.69 47.53 -9.32
CA ARG A 779 39.25 47.77 -10.66
C ARG A 779 39.30 46.48 -11.49
N PRO A 780 39.15 46.58 -12.82
CA PRO A 780 39.40 45.47 -13.73
C PRO A 780 40.78 44.85 -13.53
N GLY A 781 40.88 43.53 -13.56
CA GLY A 781 42.17 42.82 -13.53
C GLY A 781 42.91 42.83 -12.19
N ARG A 782 42.23 43.21 -11.09
CA ARG A 782 42.77 43.13 -9.72
C ARG A 782 42.01 42.08 -8.91
N ASP A 783 42.75 41.29 -8.13
CA ASP A 783 42.19 40.29 -7.23
C ASP A 783 41.62 40.92 -5.97
N TYR A 784 40.41 40.48 -5.60
CA TYR A 784 39.72 40.80 -4.36
C TYR A 784 39.32 39.51 -3.66
N TYR A 785 39.33 39.52 -2.33
CA TYR A 785 39.18 38.34 -1.50
C TYR A 785 37.88 38.41 -0.69
N PHE A 786 37.08 37.35 -0.77
CA PHE A 786 35.86 37.15 0.01
C PHE A 786 36.10 36.05 1.03
N TYR A 787 35.70 36.29 2.28
CA TYR A 787 35.70 35.27 3.33
C TYR A 787 34.28 35.10 3.82
N ILE A 788 33.75 33.88 3.72
CA ILE A 788 32.35 33.59 3.99
C ILE A 788 32.25 32.38 4.90
N ARG A 789 31.36 32.44 5.91
CA ARG A 789 31.04 31.29 6.76
C ARG A 789 29.53 31.12 6.89
N ALA A 790 29.11 29.88 7.09
CA ALA A 790 27.74 29.52 7.37
C ALA A 790 27.42 29.72 8.86
N VAL A 791 26.21 30.18 9.17
CA VAL A 791 25.72 30.38 10.53
C VAL A 791 24.29 29.88 10.67
N ASN A 792 23.96 29.27 11.80
CA ASN A 792 22.59 28.92 12.20
C ASN A 792 22.41 29.24 13.69
N GLN A 793 21.25 28.91 14.27
CA GLN A 793 20.95 29.14 15.69
C GLN A 793 21.87 28.36 16.66
N VAL A 794 22.56 27.33 16.18
CA VAL A 794 23.44 26.45 16.97
C VAL A 794 24.89 26.94 16.99
N GLY A 795 25.39 27.51 15.89
CA GLY A 795 26.75 28.00 15.82
C GLY A 795 27.19 28.48 14.43
N LYS A 796 28.52 28.65 14.27
CA LYS A 796 29.15 29.15 13.04
C LYS A 796 30.13 28.12 12.48
N SER A 797 30.23 28.02 11.16
CA SER A 797 31.24 27.20 10.48
C SER A 797 32.62 27.88 10.45
N ALA A 798 33.63 27.15 9.98
CA ALA A 798 34.88 27.76 9.52
C ALA A 798 34.63 28.68 8.31
N PHE A 799 35.55 29.62 8.09
CA PHE A 799 35.57 30.50 6.93
C PHE A 799 36.04 29.77 5.67
N VAL A 800 35.48 30.17 4.53
CA VAL A 800 35.88 29.76 3.19
C VAL A 800 36.32 31.01 2.43
N GLU A 801 37.52 30.97 1.86
CA GLU A 801 38.06 32.05 1.03
C GLU A 801 37.67 31.83 -0.43
N ALA A 802 37.36 32.92 -1.14
CA ALA A 802 37.29 32.93 -2.59
C ALA A 802 37.86 34.23 -3.18
N THR A 803 38.60 34.09 -4.28
CA THR A 803 39.25 35.21 -4.97
C THR A 803 38.54 35.51 -6.28
N GLY A 804 38.15 36.77 -6.49
CA GLY A 804 37.46 37.21 -7.69
C GLY A 804 38.02 38.51 -8.24
N GLN A 805 37.85 38.70 -9.54
CA GLN A 805 38.13 39.95 -10.23
C GLN A 805 36.82 40.54 -10.77
N ALA A 806 36.73 41.86 -10.85
CA ALA A 806 35.70 42.49 -11.66
C ALA A 806 35.91 42.16 -13.14
N SER A 807 34.89 42.38 -13.97
CA SER A 807 34.99 42.17 -15.41
C SER A 807 36.24 42.88 -15.97
N ASN A 808 36.90 42.28 -16.97
CA ASN A 808 38.02 42.88 -17.70
C ASN A 808 37.64 43.24 -19.15
N ASP A 809 36.34 43.22 -19.46
CA ASP A 809 35.80 43.52 -20.78
C ASP A 809 35.89 45.03 -21.09
N ALA A 810 36.98 45.41 -21.75
CA ALA A 810 37.25 46.79 -22.15
C ALA A 810 36.16 47.40 -23.06
N ALA A 811 35.48 46.58 -23.89
CA ALA A 811 34.42 47.06 -24.78
C ALA A 811 33.16 47.42 -23.98
N GLY A 812 32.79 46.57 -23.01
CA GLY A 812 31.68 46.84 -22.10
C GLY A 812 31.91 48.03 -21.16
N TYR A 813 33.14 48.23 -20.67
CA TYR A 813 33.48 49.46 -19.92
C TYR A 813 33.34 50.70 -20.80
N LEU A 814 33.75 50.63 -22.07
CA LEU A 814 33.63 51.75 -23.00
C LEU A 814 32.16 52.11 -23.26
N ASP A 815 31.29 51.11 -23.45
CA ASP A 815 29.85 51.35 -23.61
C ASP A 815 29.20 51.87 -22.30
N PHE A 816 29.62 51.39 -21.13
CA PHE A 816 29.17 51.91 -19.83
C PHE A 816 29.52 53.41 -19.67
N PHE A 817 30.73 53.81 -20.09
CA PHE A 817 31.15 55.22 -20.04
C PHE A 817 30.63 56.07 -21.19
N LYS A 818 30.22 55.48 -22.32
CA LYS A 818 29.72 56.20 -23.51
C LYS A 818 28.53 57.10 -23.20
N GLY A 819 27.62 56.66 -22.32
CA GLY A 819 26.50 57.47 -21.83
C GLY A 819 26.94 58.65 -20.95
N GLN A 820 27.96 58.46 -20.10
CA GLN A 820 28.49 59.54 -19.25
C GLN A 820 29.40 60.52 -20.03
N ILE A 821 30.07 60.05 -21.09
CA ILE A 821 30.90 60.86 -21.99
C ILE A 821 30.03 61.79 -22.86
N THR A 822 28.87 61.32 -23.32
CA THR A 822 27.91 62.11 -24.11
C THR A 822 27.19 63.20 -23.31
N GLU A 823 27.14 63.10 -21.98
CA GLU A 823 26.60 64.15 -21.10
C GLU A 823 27.61 65.24 -20.69
N SER A 824 28.92 65.02 -20.88
CA SER A 824 29.97 66.00 -20.57
C SER A 824 30.04 67.15 -21.58
N HIS A 825 30.49 68.36 -21.16
CA HIS A 825 30.65 69.52 -22.05
C HIS A 825 31.57 69.24 -23.27
N LEU A 826 32.54 68.33 -23.14
CA LEU A 826 33.44 67.91 -24.20
C LEU A 826 32.75 67.01 -25.25
N GLY A 827 31.77 66.19 -24.83
CA GLY A 827 30.96 65.37 -25.74
C GLY A 827 29.97 66.19 -26.56
N LYS A 828 29.44 67.28 -25.99
CA LYS A 828 28.55 68.22 -26.68
C LYS A 828 29.25 69.00 -27.80
N GLU A 829 30.47 69.52 -27.59
CA GLU A 829 31.20 70.27 -28.63
C GLU A 829 31.63 69.42 -29.84
N LEU A 830 31.86 68.11 -29.64
CA LEU A 830 32.21 67.20 -30.73
C LEU A 830 30.97 66.82 -31.57
N LEU A 831 29.80 66.69 -30.92
CA LEU A 831 28.51 66.43 -31.57
C LEU A 831 27.97 67.67 -32.32
N GLU A 832 28.32 68.89 -31.90
CA GLU A 832 27.92 70.14 -32.57
C GLU A 832 28.66 70.44 -33.90
N LYS A 833 29.72 69.71 -34.25
CA LYS A 833 30.47 69.89 -35.52
C LYS A 833 30.11 68.91 -36.63
N VAL A 834 29.06 68.11 -36.46
CA VAL A 834 28.53 67.24 -37.52
C VAL A 834 27.08 67.63 -37.78
N GLU A 835 26.88 68.46 -38.81
CA GLU A 835 25.55 68.94 -39.22
C GLU A 835 24.76 67.89 -40.02
N LEU A 836 23.47 67.83 -39.67
CA LEU A 836 22.27 67.54 -40.47
C LEU A 836 22.02 66.09 -40.93
N THR A 837 20.96 65.46 -40.41
CA THR A 837 19.61 65.50 -41.04
C THR A 837 18.56 64.69 -40.25
N GLU A 838 17.40 65.31 -40.06
CA GLU A 838 16.03 64.78 -39.86
C GLU A 838 15.68 63.73 -38.76
N ASP A 839 14.68 64.13 -37.97
CA ASP A 839 13.60 63.35 -37.32
C ASP A 839 13.88 62.32 -36.20
N ASN A 840 13.72 62.76 -34.94
CA ASN A 840 12.75 62.21 -33.95
C ASN A 840 13.05 62.69 -32.51
N ALA A 841 12.61 63.90 -32.16
CA ALA A 841 12.55 64.31 -30.74
C ALA A 841 11.17 63.96 -30.16
N SER A 842 11.11 62.94 -29.31
CA SER A 842 9.90 62.55 -28.59
C SER A 842 9.54 63.55 -27.49
N LYS A 843 8.34 64.13 -27.53
CA LYS A 843 7.80 65.03 -26.49
C LYS A 843 7.01 64.22 -25.45
N LEU A 844 7.32 64.41 -24.17
CA LEU A 844 6.61 63.80 -23.03
C LEU A 844 5.44 64.69 -22.57
N GLN A 845 4.23 64.14 -22.44
CA GLN A 845 3.08 64.82 -21.82
C GLN A 845 2.34 63.91 -20.82
N GLN A 846 2.12 64.40 -19.60
CA GLN A 846 1.37 63.72 -18.54
C GLN A 846 -0.12 64.10 -18.60
N PHE A 847 -1.04 63.15 -18.38
CA PHE A 847 -2.47 63.47 -18.27
C PHE A 847 -3.20 62.60 -17.23
N SER A 848 -4.28 63.15 -16.70
CA SER A 848 -5.28 62.45 -15.88
C SER A 848 -6.63 62.55 -16.61
N LYS A 849 -7.32 61.42 -16.79
CA LYS A 849 -8.61 61.40 -17.49
C LYS A 849 -9.59 60.45 -16.79
N GLU A 850 -10.80 60.95 -16.57
CA GLU A 850 -11.95 60.19 -16.11
C GLU A 850 -12.88 59.93 -17.31
N TRP A 851 -13.39 58.71 -17.45
CA TRP A 851 -14.38 58.37 -18.47
C TRP A 851 -15.28 57.24 -18.02
N GLN A 852 -16.49 57.16 -18.61
CA GLN A 852 -17.36 55.99 -18.49
C GLN A 852 -17.10 55.02 -19.64
N ASP A 853 -17.01 53.72 -19.34
CA ASP A 853 -16.93 52.69 -20.37
C ASP A 853 -18.30 52.41 -21.04
N ALA A 854 -18.32 51.50 -22.01
CA ALA A 854 -19.52 51.13 -22.78
C ALA A 854 -20.66 50.51 -21.94
N ASN A 855 -20.42 50.23 -20.66
CA ASN A 855 -21.39 49.71 -19.71
C ASN A 855 -21.75 50.75 -18.61
N ASP A 856 -21.53 52.04 -18.87
CA ASP A 856 -21.77 53.17 -17.95
C ASP A 856 -20.94 53.15 -16.65
N LYS A 857 -19.83 52.37 -16.58
CA LYS A 857 -18.97 52.30 -15.40
C LYS A 857 -17.89 53.39 -15.40
N TRP A 858 -17.71 54.07 -14.27
CA TRP A 858 -16.71 55.14 -14.12
C TRP A 858 -15.30 54.60 -13.95
N ASN A 859 -14.36 55.10 -14.75
CA ASN A 859 -12.94 54.75 -14.72
C ASN A 859 -12.08 56.02 -14.60
N ALA A 860 -11.00 55.95 -13.82
CA ALA A 860 -9.99 57.01 -13.71
C ALA A 860 -8.60 56.44 -14.06
N MET A 861 -7.88 57.11 -14.97
CA MET A 861 -6.54 56.71 -15.38
C MET A 861 -5.55 57.86 -15.27
N TRP A 862 -4.34 57.53 -14.80
CA TRP A 862 -3.19 58.41 -14.78
C TRP A 862 -2.11 57.83 -15.71
N GLY A 863 -1.63 58.61 -16.67
CA GLY A 863 -0.73 58.09 -17.71
C GLY A 863 0.31 59.09 -18.20
N VAL A 864 1.38 58.54 -18.79
CA VAL A 864 2.44 59.29 -19.46
C VAL A 864 2.36 59.00 -20.96
N LYS A 865 2.17 60.04 -21.78
CA LYS A 865 2.14 59.95 -23.25
C LYS A 865 3.54 60.23 -23.80
N ILE A 866 4.05 59.33 -24.64
CA ILE A 866 5.32 59.48 -25.37
C ILE A 866 4.99 59.57 -26.87
N GLU A 867 5.46 60.64 -27.52
CA GLU A 867 5.19 60.90 -28.94
C GLU A 867 6.34 60.39 -29.82
N GLN A 868 6.07 59.53 -30.81
CA GLN A 868 7.01 59.23 -31.90
C GLN A 868 6.26 59.19 -33.23
N THR A 869 6.60 60.08 -34.15
CA THR A 869 6.01 60.13 -35.49
C THR A 869 6.68 59.13 -36.40
N LYS A 870 6.03 57.97 -36.57
CA LYS A 870 6.02 57.26 -37.86
C LYS A 870 4.65 56.61 -38.03
N ASP A 871 3.98 56.92 -39.13
CA ASP A 871 2.69 56.36 -39.57
C ASP A 871 1.42 56.72 -38.76
N GLY A 872 1.40 57.83 -38.02
CA GLY A 872 0.16 58.39 -37.45
C GLY A 872 -0.51 57.57 -36.33
N LYS A 873 0.17 56.56 -35.78
CA LYS A 873 -0.32 55.77 -34.64
C LYS A 873 0.23 56.31 -33.32
N TYR A 874 -0.66 56.49 -32.35
CA TYR A 874 -0.35 56.94 -30.99
C TYR A 874 -0.10 55.75 -30.08
N TYR A 875 1.00 55.75 -29.32
CA TYR A 875 1.27 54.77 -28.25
C TYR A 875 1.05 55.44 -26.90
N VAL A 876 0.22 54.84 -26.04
CA VAL A 876 -0.11 55.35 -24.70
C VAL A 876 0.21 54.26 -23.69
N ALA A 877 1.01 54.60 -22.68
CA ALA A 877 1.24 53.74 -21.51
C ALA A 877 0.60 54.40 -20.28
N GLY A 878 -0.31 53.68 -19.60
CA GLY A 878 -1.07 54.24 -18.49
C GLY A 878 -1.39 53.22 -17.41
N LEU A 879 -1.56 53.71 -16.17
CA LEU A 879 -1.97 52.95 -14.99
C LEU A 879 -3.30 53.52 -14.47
N GLY A 880 -4.28 52.66 -14.21
CA GLY A 880 -5.63 53.05 -13.80
C GLY A 880 -6.14 52.26 -12.61
N LEU A 881 -7.06 52.86 -11.86
CA LEU A 881 -7.79 52.21 -10.76
C LEU A 881 -9.29 52.32 -11.06
N SER A 882 -10.03 51.24 -10.83
CA SER A 882 -11.47 51.17 -11.10
C SER A 882 -12.18 50.27 -10.07
N MET A 883 -13.51 50.33 -10.03
CA MET A 883 -14.34 49.53 -9.13
C MET A 883 -15.49 48.91 -9.93
N GLU A 884 -15.63 47.59 -9.86
CA GLU A 884 -16.65 46.82 -10.57
C GLU A 884 -17.72 46.29 -9.61
N ASP A 885 -18.99 46.39 -10.00
CA ASP A 885 -20.11 45.79 -9.28
C ASP A 885 -20.39 44.38 -9.83
N MET A 886 -20.13 43.36 -8.99
CA MET A 886 -20.50 41.97 -9.23
C MET A 886 -21.73 41.59 -8.39
N PRO A 887 -22.46 40.50 -8.73
CA PRO A 887 -23.62 40.02 -7.97
C PRO A 887 -23.35 39.77 -6.47
N ASP A 888 -22.10 39.56 -6.12
CA ASP A 888 -21.56 39.12 -4.83
C ASP A 888 -20.74 40.20 -4.09
N GLY A 889 -20.65 41.42 -4.64
CA GLY A 889 -20.03 42.59 -3.98
C GLY A 889 -19.31 43.54 -4.94
N LYS A 890 -18.85 44.68 -4.42
CA LYS A 890 -17.97 45.60 -5.17
C LYS A 890 -16.54 45.09 -5.14
N ILE A 891 -15.87 45.00 -6.30
CA ILE A 891 -14.47 44.58 -6.43
C ILE A 891 -13.64 45.75 -6.96
N SER A 892 -12.60 46.14 -6.24
CA SER A 892 -11.60 47.11 -6.74
C SER A 892 -10.61 46.42 -7.69
N GLN A 893 -10.28 47.06 -8.81
CA GLN A 893 -9.38 46.51 -9.83
C GLN A 893 -8.29 47.51 -10.27
N PHE A 894 -7.13 46.95 -10.69
CA PHE A 894 -5.97 47.66 -11.21
C PHE A 894 -5.86 47.42 -12.73
N LEU A 895 -5.83 48.51 -13.50
CA LEU A 895 -5.85 48.49 -14.96
C LEU A 895 -4.49 48.95 -15.52
N VAL A 896 -3.92 48.21 -16.45
CA VAL A 896 -2.68 48.58 -17.16
C VAL A 896 -2.95 48.65 -18.65
N ALA A 897 -2.71 49.81 -19.26
CA ALA A 897 -2.79 49.98 -20.70
C ALA A 897 -1.37 50.02 -21.27
N ALA A 898 -0.82 48.85 -21.63
CA ALA A 898 0.50 48.69 -22.24
C ALA A 898 0.61 47.35 -23.00
N ASP A 899 1.36 47.32 -24.11
CA ASP A 899 1.59 46.09 -24.90
C ASP A 899 2.58 45.12 -24.20
N ARG A 900 3.41 45.63 -23.27
CA ARG A 900 4.41 44.87 -22.51
C ARG A 900 4.61 45.48 -21.14
N ILE A 901 4.63 44.65 -20.10
CA ILE A 901 5.06 45.06 -18.74
C ILE A 901 6.42 44.43 -18.47
N ALA A 902 7.45 45.27 -18.34
CA ALA A 902 8.83 44.84 -18.13
C ALA A 902 9.43 45.53 -16.89
N TYR A 903 10.30 44.79 -16.20
CA TYR A 903 11.12 45.34 -15.13
C TYR A 903 12.40 45.92 -15.73
N ILE A 904 12.63 47.20 -15.51
CA ILE A 904 13.89 47.84 -15.88
C ILE A 904 14.86 47.59 -14.73
N ASN A 905 15.99 46.95 -15.01
CA ASN A 905 17.09 46.91 -14.06
C ASN A 905 17.68 48.33 -13.96
N PRO A 906 17.60 49.00 -12.78
CA PRO A 906 18.04 50.39 -12.65
C PRO A 906 19.54 50.58 -12.87
N ALA A 907 20.33 49.51 -12.73
CA ALA A 907 21.78 49.57 -12.82
C ALA A 907 22.31 49.54 -14.28
N ASN A 908 21.56 48.98 -15.22
CA ASN A 908 22.01 48.83 -16.62
C ASN A 908 20.94 49.13 -17.69
N GLY A 909 19.71 49.44 -17.29
CA GLY A 909 18.63 49.76 -18.22
C GLY A 909 18.04 48.55 -18.96
N ASN A 910 18.49 47.33 -18.68
CA ASN A 910 17.94 46.15 -19.33
C ASN A 910 16.49 45.93 -18.89
N GLU A 911 15.61 45.81 -19.88
CA GLU A 911 14.22 45.43 -19.68
C GLU A 911 14.07 43.92 -19.64
N THR A 912 13.59 43.39 -18.53
CA THR A 912 13.16 41.99 -18.41
C THR A 912 11.64 41.94 -18.47
N PRO A 913 11.02 41.43 -19.54
CA PRO A 913 9.57 41.31 -19.63
C PRO A 913 9.05 40.40 -18.51
N GLY A 914 8.14 40.89 -17.67
CA GLY A 914 7.44 40.08 -16.67
C GLY A 914 6.21 39.40 -17.28
N PHE A 915 5.45 40.18 -18.07
CA PHE A 915 4.31 39.74 -18.85
C PHE A 915 4.42 40.25 -20.29
N VAL A 916 4.19 39.36 -21.25
CA VAL A 916 4.00 39.71 -22.67
C VAL A 916 2.64 39.17 -23.09
N MET A 917 1.76 40.04 -23.58
CA MET A 917 0.50 39.64 -24.19
C MET A 917 0.71 39.53 -25.70
N GLN A 918 0.53 38.34 -26.27
CA GLN A 918 0.69 38.11 -27.71
C GLN A 918 -0.49 37.28 -28.23
N GLY A 919 -1.46 37.95 -28.87
CA GLY A 919 -2.76 37.34 -29.21
C GLY A 919 -3.58 37.01 -27.96
N ASP A 920 -4.26 35.87 -27.95
CA ASP A 920 -5.03 35.36 -26.80
C ASP A 920 -4.16 34.66 -25.73
N GLN A 921 -2.84 34.84 -25.77
CA GLN A 921 -1.89 34.18 -24.88
C GLN A 921 -1.11 35.19 -24.02
N ILE A 922 -0.98 34.87 -22.74
CA ILE A 922 -0.11 35.56 -21.79
C ILE A 922 1.17 34.73 -21.63
N ILE A 923 2.30 35.30 -21.99
CA ILE A 923 3.62 34.69 -21.83
C ILE A 923 4.28 35.32 -20.59
N MET A 924 4.55 34.49 -19.58
CA MET A 924 5.18 34.91 -18.32
C MET A 924 6.63 34.43 -18.25
N ASN A 925 7.52 35.29 -17.78
CA ASN A 925 8.94 34.98 -17.63
C ASN A 925 9.23 34.36 -16.24
N GLU A 926 10.25 33.50 -16.16
CA GLU A 926 10.73 32.88 -14.91
C GLU A 926 11.14 33.89 -13.83
N ALA A 927 11.53 35.10 -14.25
CA ALA A 927 11.86 36.20 -13.34
C ALA A 927 10.64 36.69 -12.53
N PHE A 928 9.42 36.45 -13.01
CA PHE A 928 8.17 36.85 -12.34
C PHE A 928 7.56 35.73 -11.49
N LEU A 929 7.50 34.50 -12.01
CA LEU A 929 6.92 33.36 -11.32
C LEU A 929 7.83 32.14 -11.43
N LYS A 930 8.55 31.83 -10.35
CA LYS A 930 9.48 30.68 -10.28
C LYS A 930 8.79 29.38 -9.88
N TYR A 931 7.74 29.46 -9.08
CA TYR A 931 6.93 28.32 -8.63
C TYR A 931 5.45 28.73 -8.63
N LEU A 932 4.59 27.87 -9.19
CA LEU A 932 3.14 28.03 -9.17
C LEU A 932 2.53 26.98 -8.25
N SER A 933 1.87 27.41 -7.17
CA SER A 933 1.01 26.55 -6.34
C SER A 933 -0.44 26.94 -6.61
N ALA A 934 -1.20 26.05 -7.25
CA ALA A 934 -2.59 26.26 -7.59
C ALA A 934 -3.41 25.01 -7.24
N PRO A 935 -4.59 25.13 -6.59
CA PRO A 935 -5.44 23.99 -6.25
C PRO A 935 -5.92 23.19 -7.47
N THR A 936 -6.03 23.81 -8.65
CA THR A 936 -6.38 23.15 -9.91
C THR A 936 -5.83 23.95 -11.09
N ILE A 937 -5.19 23.26 -12.04
CA ILE A 937 -4.78 23.83 -13.34
C ILE A 937 -5.50 23.05 -14.44
N THR A 938 -6.43 23.69 -15.12
CA THR A 938 -7.25 23.08 -16.18
C THR A 938 -6.99 23.78 -17.50
N SER A 939 -6.50 23.06 -18.51
CA SER A 939 -6.43 23.54 -19.89
C SER A 939 -7.79 23.39 -20.59
N GLY A 940 -8.26 24.41 -21.30
CA GLY A 940 -9.63 24.47 -21.87
C GLY A 940 -9.94 23.55 -23.07
N GLY A 941 -9.04 22.64 -23.46
CA GLY A 941 -9.32 21.66 -24.52
C GLY A 941 -10.21 20.52 -24.02
N ASN A 942 -11.04 19.93 -24.89
CA ASN A 942 -11.83 18.74 -24.54
C ASN A 942 -11.45 17.56 -25.46
N PRO A 943 -10.71 16.55 -24.97
CA PRO A 943 -10.19 16.43 -23.59
C PRO A 943 -8.96 17.34 -23.34
N PRO A 944 -8.68 17.73 -22.08
CA PRO A 944 -7.62 18.65 -21.72
C PRO A 944 -6.23 18.10 -22.05
N ALA A 945 -5.35 18.95 -22.57
CA ALA A 945 -3.96 18.57 -22.92
C ALA A 945 -3.09 18.33 -21.67
N PHE A 946 -3.41 19.03 -20.58
CA PHE A 946 -2.76 18.94 -19.29
C PHE A 946 -3.80 19.18 -18.19
N SER A 947 -3.92 18.27 -17.23
CA SER A 947 -4.73 18.45 -16.03
C SER A 947 -4.05 17.84 -14.82
N LEU A 948 -3.99 18.60 -13.72
CA LEU A 948 -3.68 18.09 -12.39
C LEU A 948 -4.90 18.32 -11.51
N THR A 949 -5.54 17.23 -11.09
CA THR A 949 -6.75 17.28 -10.28
C THR A 949 -6.41 17.21 -8.78
N PRO A 950 -7.27 17.74 -7.88
CA PRO A 950 -7.00 17.75 -6.43
C PRO A 950 -6.79 16.36 -5.80
N ASP A 951 -7.27 15.30 -6.45
CA ASP A 951 -7.06 13.88 -6.07
C ASP A 951 -5.71 13.30 -6.56
N GLY A 952 -4.82 14.15 -7.08
CA GLY A 952 -3.44 13.77 -7.41
C GLY A 952 -3.24 13.14 -8.78
N LYS A 953 -4.25 13.14 -9.66
CA LYS A 953 -4.13 12.59 -11.01
C LYS A 953 -3.54 13.61 -11.98
N LEU A 954 -2.35 13.31 -12.50
CA LEU A 954 -1.72 14.05 -13.59
C LEU A 954 -2.05 13.38 -14.94
N THR A 955 -2.69 14.10 -15.85
CA THR A 955 -2.91 13.67 -17.24
C THR A 955 -2.18 14.62 -18.18
N ALA A 956 -1.25 14.10 -18.99
CA ALA A 956 -0.50 14.87 -19.99
C ALA A 956 -0.52 14.14 -21.34
N LYS A 957 -1.03 14.78 -22.39
CA LYS A 957 -1.16 14.20 -23.75
C LYS A 957 -0.21 14.91 -24.70
N ASN A 958 0.64 14.17 -25.43
CA ASN A 958 1.72 14.68 -26.30
C ASN A 958 2.77 15.56 -25.60
N ALA A 959 3.08 15.28 -24.33
CA ALA A 959 4.18 15.95 -23.62
C ALA A 959 5.52 15.28 -23.93
N ASP A 960 6.51 16.06 -24.38
CA ASP A 960 7.92 15.65 -24.46
C ASP A 960 8.59 15.98 -23.12
N ILE A 961 8.97 14.96 -22.35
CA ILE A 961 9.61 15.12 -21.04
C ILE A 961 11.07 14.69 -21.17
N SER A 962 11.94 15.64 -21.51
CA SER A 962 13.36 15.40 -21.73
C SER A 962 14.23 15.56 -20.47
N GLY A 963 13.63 15.79 -19.30
CA GLY A 963 14.31 16.01 -18.02
C GLY A 963 14.12 14.89 -16.98
N HIS A 964 14.80 15.00 -15.83
CA HIS A 964 14.63 14.06 -14.71
C HIS A 964 13.29 14.27 -14.01
N ILE A 965 12.50 13.19 -13.86
CA ILE A 965 11.31 13.16 -13.00
C ILE A 965 11.75 12.68 -11.61
N ASN A 966 11.59 13.51 -10.58
CA ASN A 966 11.92 13.15 -9.20
C ASN A 966 10.63 12.93 -8.40
N ALA A 967 10.31 11.67 -8.07
CA ALA A 967 9.15 11.30 -7.26
C ALA A 967 9.61 10.86 -5.87
N VAL A 968 9.19 11.59 -4.83
CA VAL A 968 9.66 11.37 -3.45
C VAL A 968 8.90 10.22 -2.75
N SER A 969 7.67 9.92 -3.18
CA SER A 969 6.93 8.68 -2.86
C SER A 969 5.72 8.51 -3.79
N GLY A 970 5.38 7.26 -4.17
CA GLY A 970 4.24 6.94 -5.03
C GLY A 970 4.30 5.48 -5.53
N SER A 971 3.16 4.90 -5.91
CA SER A 971 3.11 3.58 -6.56
C SER A 971 2.83 3.75 -8.06
N PHE A 972 3.66 3.13 -8.91
CA PHE A 972 3.38 3.03 -10.33
C PHE A 972 2.59 1.73 -10.57
N THR A 973 1.30 1.85 -10.87
CA THR A 973 0.45 0.71 -11.25
C THR A 973 0.06 0.88 -12.72
N GLY A 974 0.70 0.11 -13.60
CA GLY A 974 0.46 0.15 -15.05
C GLY A 974 1.43 -0.71 -15.85
N GLU A 975 1.07 -0.98 -17.11
CA GLU A 975 1.89 -1.72 -18.08
C GLU A 975 2.70 -0.73 -18.93
N ILE A 976 4.04 -0.84 -18.94
CA ILE A 976 4.91 -0.02 -19.81
C ILE A 976 5.01 -0.71 -21.18
N ASN A 977 4.15 -0.33 -22.12
CA ASN A 977 4.22 -0.79 -23.50
C ASN A 977 5.19 0.08 -24.31
N ALA A 978 6.49 -0.20 -24.20
CA ALA A 978 7.53 0.44 -25.02
C ALA A 978 7.88 -0.44 -26.23
N THR A 979 7.82 0.12 -27.44
CA THR A 979 8.25 -0.58 -28.66
C THR A 979 9.77 -0.81 -28.71
N SER A 980 10.54 -0.04 -27.93
CA SER A 980 11.95 -0.30 -27.54
C SER A 980 12.40 0.70 -26.47
N GLY A 981 13.19 0.27 -25.47
CA GLY A 981 13.80 1.14 -24.45
C GLY A 981 15.05 0.52 -23.82
N LYS A 982 15.98 1.34 -23.32
CA LYS A 982 17.22 0.91 -22.63
C LYS A 982 17.32 1.61 -21.28
N PHE A 983 17.37 0.84 -20.20
CA PHE A 983 17.77 1.33 -18.88
C PHE A 983 19.29 1.24 -18.77
N SER A 984 19.97 2.35 -18.45
CA SER A 984 21.43 2.37 -18.22
C SER A 984 21.74 2.99 -16.87
N GLY A 985 22.27 2.20 -15.94
CA GLY A 985 22.63 2.61 -14.58
C GLY A 985 22.55 1.47 -13.56
N VAL A 986 22.81 1.78 -12.29
CA VAL A 986 22.54 0.89 -11.14
C VAL A 986 21.09 1.10 -10.71
N ILE A 987 20.30 0.03 -10.73
CA ILE A 987 18.95 0.01 -10.16
C ILE A 987 19.05 -0.73 -8.82
N GLU A 988 18.75 -0.03 -7.74
CA GLU A 988 18.72 -0.62 -6.40
C GLU A 988 17.24 -0.81 -6.01
N ALA A 989 16.81 -2.06 -5.95
CA ALA A 989 15.44 -2.44 -5.61
C ALA A 989 15.48 -3.47 -4.47
N ARG A 990 14.56 -3.35 -3.51
CA ARG A 990 14.50 -4.21 -2.33
C ARG A 990 14.01 -5.64 -2.66
N GLU A 991 13.22 -5.77 -3.73
CA GLU A 991 12.74 -7.04 -4.31
C GLU A 991 12.39 -6.82 -5.79
N PHE A 992 12.62 -7.83 -6.64
CA PHE A 992 12.04 -7.92 -7.98
C PHE A 992 11.05 -9.09 -7.97
N VAL A 993 9.77 -8.83 -8.27
CA VAL A 993 8.74 -9.87 -8.35
C VAL A 993 8.63 -10.35 -9.81
N GLY A 994 9.31 -11.46 -10.13
CA GLY A 994 9.31 -12.11 -11.46
C GLY A 994 10.63 -12.79 -11.82
N ASP A 995 10.64 -13.65 -12.84
CA ASP A 995 11.85 -14.36 -13.29
C ASP A 995 12.84 -13.42 -14.00
N ILE A 996 14.04 -13.19 -13.43
CA ILE A 996 15.15 -12.52 -14.12
C ILE A 996 15.90 -13.55 -14.99
N CYS A 997 15.25 -13.98 -16.07
CA CYS A 997 15.87 -14.83 -17.08
C CYS A 997 16.23 -14.01 -18.32
N GLY A 998 17.53 -13.86 -18.61
CA GLY A 998 17.95 -13.40 -19.93
C GLY A 998 17.70 -14.51 -20.95
N SER A 999 16.72 -14.36 -21.83
CA SER A 999 16.44 -15.35 -22.86
C SER A 999 16.81 -14.83 -24.25
N LYS A 1000 17.37 -15.71 -25.09
CA LYS A 1000 17.69 -15.42 -26.49
C LYS A 1000 17.29 -16.60 -27.35
N VAL A 1001 16.33 -16.37 -28.25
CA VAL A 1001 15.99 -17.33 -29.30
C VAL A 1001 17.10 -17.29 -30.35
N MET A 1002 17.75 -18.43 -30.59
CA MET A 1002 18.70 -18.58 -31.69
C MET A 1002 17.95 -18.79 -32.99
N GLN A 1003 18.55 -18.35 -34.11
CA GLN A 1003 18.01 -18.65 -35.42
C GLN A 1003 17.96 -20.17 -35.61
N GLY A 1004 16.76 -20.69 -35.89
CA GLY A 1004 16.58 -22.12 -36.13
C GLY A 1004 17.25 -22.57 -37.42
N VAL A 1005 17.61 -23.85 -37.47
CA VAL A 1005 18.18 -24.48 -38.66
C VAL A 1005 17.32 -25.64 -39.11
N SER A 1006 17.14 -25.74 -40.43
CA SER A 1006 16.34 -26.79 -41.06
C SER A 1006 17.14 -27.50 -42.15
N ILE A 1007 16.95 -28.81 -42.25
CA ILE A 1007 17.59 -29.69 -43.23
C ILE A 1007 16.50 -30.40 -44.03
N ARG A 1008 16.65 -30.41 -45.35
CA ARG A 1008 15.80 -31.15 -46.31
C ARG A 1008 16.57 -32.23 -47.07
N ALA A 1009 17.86 -32.39 -46.80
CA ALA A 1009 18.77 -33.28 -47.52
C ALA A 1009 19.04 -34.60 -46.77
N THR A 1010 19.46 -35.62 -47.53
CA THR A 1010 19.90 -36.92 -47.00
C THR A 1010 21.35 -36.80 -46.54
N ASN A 1011 21.67 -37.20 -45.30
CA ASN A 1011 23.03 -37.20 -44.73
C ASN A 1011 23.70 -35.81 -44.64
N ASP A 1012 23.02 -34.84 -44.01
CA ASP A 1012 23.51 -33.45 -43.85
C ASP A 1012 23.57 -33.04 -42.36
N GLU A 1013 24.39 -32.04 -42.04
CA GLU A 1013 24.52 -31.43 -40.71
C GLU A 1013 24.54 -29.91 -40.82
N ARG A 1014 23.73 -29.24 -40.00
CA ARG A 1014 23.68 -27.77 -39.93
C ARG A 1014 23.74 -27.31 -38.51
N SER A 1015 24.44 -26.20 -38.29
CA SER A 1015 24.60 -25.60 -36.96
C SER A 1015 24.24 -24.13 -36.94
N THR A 1016 23.79 -23.67 -35.79
CA THR A 1016 23.61 -22.26 -35.45
C THR A 1016 24.41 -21.96 -34.19
N SER A 1017 24.95 -20.75 -34.08
CA SER A 1017 25.79 -20.35 -32.95
C SER A 1017 25.50 -18.92 -32.51
N THR A 1018 25.65 -18.67 -31.21
CA THR A 1018 25.60 -17.34 -30.63
C THR A 1018 26.69 -17.20 -29.58
N ARG A 1019 27.16 -15.97 -29.38
CA ARG A 1019 28.03 -15.59 -28.27
C ARG A 1019 27.22 -14.82 -27.24
N TYR A 1020 27.39 -15.18 -25.97
CA TYR A 1020 26.96 -14.37 -24.83
C TYR A 1020 28.19 -13.67 -24.25
N THR A 1021 28.11 -12.36 -24.07
CA THR A 1021 29.14 -11.55 -23.42
C THR A 1021 28.52 -10.88 -22.21
N ASP A 1022 29.07 -11.15 -21.03
CA ASP A 1022 28.68 -10.50 -19.79
C ASP A 1022 29.34 -9.12 -19.70
N SER A 1023 28.52 -8.10 -19.44
CA SER A 1023 28.97 -6.71 -19.33
C SER A 1023 29.40 -6.32 -17.91
N ALA A 1024 29.37 -7.24 -16.95
CA ALA A 1024 29.80 -7.01 -15.58
C ALA A 1024 31.32 -6.75 -15.49
N THR A 1025 31.74 -5.81 -14.65
CA THR A 1025 33.15 -5.45 -14.43
C THR A 1025 33.88 -6.39 -13.46
N TYR A 1026 33.20 -7.42 -12.93
CA TYR A 1026 33.71 -8.42 -11.99
C TYR A 1026 33.15 -9.82 -12.32
N GLN A 1027 33.82 -10.88 -11.86
CA GLN A 1027 33.43 -12.26 -12.16
C GLN A 1027 32.21 -12.70 -11.33
N ILE A 1028 31.15 -13.16 -12.01
CA ILE A 1028 29.90 -13.65 -11.40
C ILE A 1028 29.57 -15.03 -11.96
N GLY A 1029 29.15 -15.95 -11.08
CA GLY A 1029 28.63 -17.26 -11.47
C GLY A 1029 27.31 -17.18 -12.23
N LYS A 1030 27.20 -17.90 -13.35
CA LYS A 1030 25.97 -17.98 -14.13
C LYS A 1030 25.73 -19.39 -14.66
N THR A 1031 24.45 -19.74 -14.81
CA THR A 1031 24.04 -21.00 -15.45
C THR A 1031 23.47 -20.70 -16.82
N ILE A 1032 24.09 -21.28 -17.84
CA ILE A 1032 23.66 -21.19 -19.24
C ILE A 1032 22.87 -22.45 -19.56
N THR A 1033 21.59 -22.31 -19.85
CA THR A 1033 20.72 -23.42 -20.26
C THR A 1033 20.31 -23.25 -21.71
N VAL A 1034 20.50 -24.28 -22.53
CA VAL A 1034 20.08 -24.30 -23.93
C VAL A 1034 19.01 -25.36 -24.10
N MET A 1035 17.86 -24.96 -24.63
CA MET A 1035 16.74 -25.83 -24.96
C MET A 1035 16.59 -25.88 -26.48
N ALA A 1036 16.98 -26.98 -27.09
CA ALA A 1036 16.91 -27.21 -28.52
C ALA A 1036 15.63 -27.97 -28.88
N ASN A 1037 14.58 -27.25 -29.29
CA ASN A 1037 13.31 -27.84 -29.71
C ASN A 1037 13.46 -28.38 -31.14
N CYS A 1038 13.34 -29.70 -31.30
CA CYS A 1038 13.44 -30.36 -32.59
C CYS A 1038 12.07 -30.82 -33.07
N GLU A 1039 11.77 -30.54 -34.34
CA GLU A 1039 10.60 -31.02 -35.05
C GLU A 1039 11.02 -31.94 -36.20
N ARG A 1040 10.32 -33.08 -36.33
CA ARG A 1040 10.49 -34.04 -37.42
C ARG A 1040 9.20 -34.15 -38.22
N ASN A 1041 9.26 -33.79 -39.50
CA ASN A 1041 8.22 -34.10 -40.47
C ASN A 1041 8.72 -35.22 -41.39
N GLY A 1042 8.26 -36.46 -41.19
CA GLY A 1042 8.47 -37.63 -42.07
C GLY A 1042 9.91 -38.18 -42.22
N GLY A 1043 10.05 -39.42 -42.71
CA GLY A 1043 11.34 -40.10 -43.00
C GLY A 1043 11.66 -41.29 -42.08
N THR A 1044 12.70 -42.08 -42.38
CA THR A 1044 13.11 -43.29 -41.62
C THR A 1044 14.52 -43.20 -40.99
N GLY A 1045 15.21 -42.07 -41.12
CA GLY A 1045 16.56 -41.87 -40.60
C GLY A 1045 16.66 -41.44 -39.13
N ALA A 1046 17.87 -41.52 -38.57
CA ALA A 1046 18.22 -41.05 -37.22
C ALA A 1046 18.53 -39.54 -37.25
N ILE A 1047 17.94 -38.80 -36.30
CA ILE A 1047 18.20 -37.36 -36.11
C ILE A 1047 18.94 -37.18 -34.79
N THR A 1048 20.04 -36.45 -34.83
CA THR A 1048 20.84 -36.17 -33.65
C THR A 1048 20.96 -34.66 -33.47
N VAL A 1049 20.71 -34.19 -32.24
CA VAL A 1049 20.93 -32.79 -31.86
C VAL A 1049 22.13 -32.73 -30.92
N THR A 1050 23.07 -31.86 -31.24
CA THR A 1050 24.26 -31.60 -30.41
C THR A 1050 24.23 -30.17 -29.91
N ILE A 1051 24.30 -29.98 -28.59
CA ILE A 1051 24.42 -28.68 -27.95
C ILE A 1051 25.84 -28.56 -27.41
N ASN A 1052 26.52 -27.46 -27.72
CA ASN A 1052 27.83 -27.11 -27.19
C ASN A 1052 27.76 -25.76 -26.47
N ILE A 1053 28.15 -25.74 -25.20
CA ILE A 1053 28.28 -24.54 -24.37
C ILE A 1053 29.74 -24.43 -23.93
N ASN A 1054 30.47 -23.51 -24.54
CA ASN A 1054 31.85 -23.17 -24.24
C ASN A 1054 32.81 -24.38 -24.19
N GLY A 1055 32.62 -25.34 -25.11
CA GLY A 1055 33.41 -26.57 -25.21
C GLY A 1055 32.81 -27.79 -24.51
N GLN A 1056 31.80 -27.61 -23.65
CA GLN A 1056 31.06 -28.73 -23.07
C GLN A 1056 29.92 -29.14 -24.00
N VAL A 1057 29.81 -30.43 -24.31
CA VAL A 1057 28.93 -30.94 -25.37
C VAL A 1057 27.94 -31.98 -24.84
N LYS A 1058 26.67 -31.84 -25.22
CA LYS A 1058 25.64 -32.88 -25.05
C LYS A 1058 25.04 -33.24 -26.41
N THR A 1059 25.07 -34.51 -26.75
CA THR A 1059 24.48 -35.06 -27.97
C THR A 1059 23.34 -36.00 -27.61
N ALA A 1060 22.18 -35.82 -28.23
CA ALA A 1060 21.02 -36.67 -28.01
C ALA A 1060 20.39 -37.10 -29.35
N GLU A 1061 19.95 -38.36 -29.42
CA GLU A 1061 19.20 -38.89 -30.55
C GLU A 1061 17.69 -38.66 -30.32
N VAL A 1062 17.02 -38.15 -31.34
CA VAL A 1062 15.59 -37.82 -31.31
C VAL A 1062 14.81 -39.01 -31.87
N MET A 1063 13.84 -39.53 -31.11
CA MET A 1063 13.19 -40.81 -31.44
C MET A 1063 12.45 -40.76 -32.81
N PRO A 1064 12.41 -41.89 -33.55
CA PRO A 1064 11.68 -41.95 -34.81
C PRO A 1064 10.16 -41.98 -34.64
N TYR A 1065 9.46 -41.29 -35.55
CA TYR A 1065 8.01 -41.28 -35.66
C TYR A 1065 7.46 -42.64 -36.16
N THR A 1066 6.37 -43.11 -35.55
CA THR A 1066 5.53 -44.21 -36.08
C THR A 1066 4.22 -43.62 -36.61
N ALA A 1067 3.81 -43.98 -37.82
CA ALA A 1067 2.64 -43.40 -38.49
C ALA A 1067 1.34 -43.57 -37.67
N GLY A 1068 0.62 -42.46 -37.42
CA GLY A 1068 -0.72 -42.45 -36.81
C GLY A 1068 -0.93 -41.55 -35.57
N ILE A 1069 0.10 -40.87 -35.07
CA ILE A 1069 0.03 -39.99 -33.88
C ILE A 1069 0.40 -38.53 -34.31
N PRO A 1070 -0.11 -37.45 -33.67
CA PRO A 1070 0.26 -36.07 -34.01
C PRO A 1070 1.78 -35.81 -33.89
N ALA A 1071 2.32 -34.85 -34.64
CA ALA A 1071 3.75 -34.49 -34.63
C ALA A 1071 4.25 -34.22 -33.20
N MET A 1072 5.22 -35.00 -32.73
CA MET A 1072 5.85 -34.81 -31.42
C MET A 1072 7.03 -33.84 -31.52
N TYR A 1073 6.96 -32.72 -30.82
CA TYR A 1073 8.11 -31.88 -30.54
C TYR A 1073 8.95 -32.53 -29.44
N GLN A 1074 10.25 -32.75 -29.69
CA GLN A 1074 11.19 -33.22 -28.66
C GLN A 1074 12.21 -32.14 -28.35
N THR A 1075 12.41 -31.87 -27.07
CA THR A 1075 13.34 -30.84 -26.61
C THR A 1075 14.57 -31.49 -26.00
N VAL A 1076 15.75 -31.15 -26.53
CA VAL A 1076 17.02 -31.50 -25.91
C VAL A 1076 17.48 -30.33 -25.04
N VAL A 1077 17.66 -30.57 -23.74
CA VAL A 1077 18.09 -29.54 -22.79
C VAL A 1077 19.51 -29.82 -22.29
N PHE A 1078 20.36 -28.80 -22.26
CA PHE A 1078 21.69 -28.86 -21.66
C PHE A 1078 22.00 -27.58 -20.88
N SER A 1079 22.50 -27.73 -19.65
CA SER A 1079 22.83 -26.61 -18.76
C SER A 1079 24.27 -26.71 -18.28
N VAL A 1080 24.98 -25.59 -18.27
CA VAL A 1080 26.38 -25.48 -17.83
C VAL A 1080 26.55 -24.26 -16.94
N TYR A 1081 27.13 -24.45 -15.76
CA TYR A 1081 27.55 -23.36 -14.89
C TYR A 1081 28.94 -22.84 -15.31
N THR A 1082 29.12 -21.51 -15.35
CA THR A 1082 30.40 -20.88 -15.70
C THR A 1082 30.55 -19.51 -15.05
N THR A 1083 31.79 -19.10 -14.80
CA THR A 1083 32.14 -17.73 -14.38
C THR A 1083 32.71 -16.90 -15.55
N SER A 1084 32.85 -17.51 -16.73
CA SER A 1084 33.44 -16.84 -17.89
C SER A 1084 32.64 -15.59 -18.30
N PRO A 1085 33.31 -14.48 -18.64
CA PRO A 1085 32.65 -13.29 -19.16
C PRO A 1085 32.16 -13.50 -20.61
N VAL A 1086 32.73 -14.46 -21.35
CA VAL A 1086 32.32 -14.78 -22.72
C VAL A 1086 31.98 -16.27 -22.80
N VAL A 1087 30.81 -16.59 -23.35
CA VAL A 1087 30.32 -17.96 -23.53
C VAL A 1087 29.90 -18.15 -24.98
N ASP A 1088 30.59 -19.04 -25.69
CA ASP A 1088 30.21 -19.45 -27.05
C ASP A 1088 29.25 -20.63 -27.00
N ILE A 1089 28.11 -20.50 -27.68
CA ILE A 1089 27.03 -21.50 -27.67
C ILE A 1089 26.74 -21.89 -29.11
N SER A 1090 26.68 -23.20 -29.38
CA SER A 1090 26.25 -23.70 -30.68
C SER A 1090 25.33 -24.91 -30.55
N VAL A 1091 24.40 -25.03 -31.49
CA VAL A 1091 23.52 -26.19 -31.62
C VAL A 1091 23.61 -26.70 -33.04
N SER A 1092 23.92 -27.99 -33.20
CA SER A 1092 23.91 -28.67 -34.49
C SER A 1092 22.79 -29.70 -34.58
N LEU A 1093 22.19 -29.78 -35.77
CA LEU A 1093 21.23 -30.77 -36.18
C LEU A 1093 21.87 -31.63 -37.24
N ARG A 1094 21.99 -32.93 -36.97
CA ARG A 1094 22.52 -33.92 -37.91
C ARG A 1094 21.46 -34.94 -38.28
N VAL A 1095 21.38 -35.24 -39.56
CA VAL A 1095 20.35 -36.07 -40.16
C VAL A 1095 21.02 -37.20 -40.93
N ARG A 1096 20.76 -38.48 -40.60
CA ARG A 1096 21.34 -39.66 -41.29
C ARG A 1096 20.24 -40.55 -41.86
N GLY A 1097 20.19 -40.73 -43.19
CA GLY A 1097 19.15 -41.48 -43.92
C GLY A 1097 18.36 -40.63 -44.93
N GLN A 1098 17.34 -41.21 -45.59
CA GLN A 1098 16.48 -40.50 -46.57
C GLN A 1098 15.28 -39.81 -45.91
N TYR A 1099 15.03 -38.55 -46.30
CA TYR A 1099 13.97 -37.70 -45.74
C TYR A 1099 13.15 -37.03 -46.84
N THR A 1100 11.82 -37.02 -46.68
CA THR A 1100 10.86 -36.55 -47.70
C THR A 1100 10.36 -35.13 -47.49
N THR A 1101 10.55 -34.54 -46.30
CA THR A 1101 9.84 -33.30 -45.91
C THR A 1101 10.75 -32.27 -45.24
N SER A 1102 11.19 -32.43 -43.98
CA SER A 1102 12.27 -31.62 -43.36
C SER A 1102 12.47 -31.98 -41.89
N ALA A 1103 13.68 -31.78 -41.35
CA ALA A 1103 13.96 -31.73 -39.91
C ALA A 1103 14.40 -30.32 -39.52
N SER A 1104 13.92 -29.81 -38.39
CA SER A 1104 14.22 -28.46 -37.90
C SER A 1104 14.58 -28.46 -36.43
N VAL A 1105 15.44 -27.53 -36.01
CA VAL A 1105 15.70 -27.24 -34.59
C VAL A 1105 15.66 -25.73 -34.33
N TRP A 1106 14.99 -25.33 -33.25
CA TRP A 1106 14.93 -23.95 -32.77
C TRP A 1106 15.45 -23.87 -31.34
N PRO A 1107 16.70 -23.43 -31.14
CA PRO A 1107 17.27 -23.32 -29.81
C PRO A 1107 16.84 -22.05 -29.07
N LEU A 1108 16.52 -22.19 -27.80
CA LEU A 1108 16.39 -21.10 -26.84
C LEU A 1108 17.56 -21.16 -25.86
N VAL A 1109 18.28 -20.05 -25.71
CA VAL A 1109 19.31 -19.88 -24.67
C VAL A 1109 18.70 -19.11 -23.51
N MET A 1110 18.88 -19.61 -22.30
CA MET A 1110 18.52 -18.96 -21.05
C MET A 1110 19.78 -18.77 -20.22
N VAL A 1111 19.95 -17.56 -19.68
CA VAL A 1111 21.04 -17.21 -18.78
C VAL A 1111 20.43 -16.80 -17.45
N SER A 1112 20.68 -17.60 -16.40
CA SER A 1112 20.35 -17.26 -15.03
C SER A 1112 21.61 -16.89 -14.26
N ARG A 1113 21.55 -15.76 -13.56
CA ARG A 1113 22.62 -15.32 -12.65
C ARG A 1113 22.22 -15.78 -11.25
N SER A 1114 23.02 -16.64 -10.65
CA SER A 1114 22.78 -17.14 -9.29
C SER A 1114 23.82 -16.56 -8.34
N GLY A 1115 23.39 -15.73 -7.39
CA GLY A 1115 24.05 -15.70 -6.09
C GLY A 1115 23.50 -16.88 -5.30
N SER A 1116 24.34 -17.87 -5.02
CA SER A 1116 24.02 -19.12 -4.28
C SER A 1116 23.05 -20.10 -4.98
N ASN A 1117 23.29 -21.39 -4.71
CA ASN A 1117 22.76 -22.55 -5.41
C ASN A 1117 21.23 -22.68 -5.35
N PHE A 1118 20.59 -22.90 -6.50
CA PHE A 1118 19.31 -23.60 -6.55
C PHE A 1118 19.59 -25.09 -6.31
N THR A 1119 19.39 -25.56 -5.10
CA THR A 1119 19.22 -27.00 -4.79
C THR A 1119 17.74 -27.28 -4.59
N ASN A 1120 17.30 -28.38 -5.21
CA ASN A 1120 15.94 -28.90 -5.36
C ASN A 1120 15.00 -28.71 -4.16
#